data_AF-A0A150P203-F1
#
_entry.id   AF-A0A150P203-F1
#
_cell.length_a   1.000
_cell.length_b   1.000
_cell.length_c   1.000
_cell.angle_alpha   90.00
_cell.angle_beta   90.00
_cell.angle_gamma   90.00
#
_symmetry.space_group_name_H-M   'P 1'
#
loop_
_entity.id
_entity.type
_entity.pdbx_description
1 polymer ?
#
loop_
_entity_poly.entity_id
_entity_poly.type
_entity_poly.pdbx_seq_one_letter_code
_entity_poly.pdbx_strand_id
1 'polypeptide(L)'
;MCAALAAGCAVDPGGGGFEGGEDVGRAAPALSTEGQVCVTIQRGAGPAGVADAVLWQSSPSWNDGAGVTLSTGTSAGGRLRRSLLRFDISGLPPGAEVVSASLSLSQSYKTTDSTVRVHRVTSAWEESAVTWASFGEAFDPAIAASFTSGGGSGFRSSDITDLARAWASGEAENHGVLLEEDPVQRTDFRSSEKPLVEERPKLELCYVTCDDGIQNGDEKGVDCGGACPACDGQSFEGPPGGSPVDLEGSGATYAWSVGDINELPEPVARLGTHEPCTASEDCQFDQYCEHPAQGACAHNPCETGGALLTTCSGCVAKVCDANPGCCTQTTIPADCGHDACQTGAATHMTPTCGDPCIANICAVNPLCCEIHPTSSADCAALIGMGSTLMTGGRCSRPLSGICPSPTTLTNGACVPQWNTTCRNLVATQCPGKSCAPPTNSWNATCVALADQLCGSTCSTDPGQQRGLCKSYLPNETSPACSGVDLTVGVPCGGTIPVCNRGDTPAPAGIEIHSYPAGAGQLPSSAPSRILNSCSPTGGTLACTTAQPIAPGECISVAGCTGVADGMELIVNPPGPGQIAECQCANNGSVYQSAECASPGCVATASASTIRPVTLFVALDRSGSMVTSGGTNVSASRWNPAREALRAFFEDPASAGLGVAFRFWPHDNPGPCNDSGGGVCLPDDARDCSVPIVPFDGTAARRLTADPAPLDQQEFALVNALYPGPGASGDTPMYPALDGATTWAIDYKSAHPEEEVAVVFVTDGIPSHCDTVPNHIADLARNAFENHGVRVHAVGFGNSSAEIINLIATRGGGRAFNLTAGAALQTTFRDALVGIRGEALPCDVTVPLAGVADLASVSVVHVDNAGTETVLTPRADLAACGQGWYFADATNTSLKLCPQTCADLRTSPGKVRATVPCAAEQLSPITTSWERYHGVCPPGTKARWEYLTYRTVTPDDSSVELFVRAADDPADLDAAIVTRAATAHATPTDTQVCDETSTPPCAVDLAGALGGQPEGRADYLELQVKLNPTSDGAGGVQVQDWEIGYSCPDAE
;
A
#
# COMPACT_ATOMS: atom_id res chain seq x y z
N MET A 1 -34.01 43.05 23.86
CA MET A 1 -34.33 44.46 23.50
C MET A 1 -33.26 44.94 22.53
N CYS A 2 -33.70 45.48 21.37
CA CYS A 2 -33.06 46.45 20.45
C CYS A 2 -31.94 47.35 21.02
N ALA A 3 -31.05 48.03 20.25
CA ALA A 3 -30.63 48.08 18.82
C ALA A 3 -29.36 48.99 18.74
N ALA A 4 -28.65 49.35 17.66
CA ALA A 4 -28.68 49.19 16.18
C ALA A 4 -27.20 49.09 15.68
N LEU A 5 -26.79 48.62 14.49
CA LEU A 5 -27.07 48.93 13.07
C LEU A 5 -26.60 50.31 12.52
N ALA A 6 -25.58 50.25 11.64
CA ALA A 6 -25.46 50.91 10.31
C ALA A 6 -24.52 52.14 10.05
N ALA A 7 -23.69 51.96 8.99
CA ALA A 7 -23.19 52.90 7.96
C ALA A 7 -22.31 54.13 8.34
N GLY A 8 -21.38 54.61 7.48
CA GLY A 8 -20.89 54.07 6.20
C GLY A 8 -20.05 55.06 5.36
N CYS A 9 -19.38 54.54 4.32
CA CYS A 9 -19.01 55.19 3.03
C CYS A 9 -18.04 56.41 2.94
N ALA A 10 -16.83 56.14 2.40
CA ALA A 10 -16.41 56.45 1.01
C ALA A 10 -15.42 57.60 0.66
N VAL A 11 -14.78 57.39 -0.51
CA VAL A 11 -14.10 58.31 -1.47
C VAL A 11 -12.56 58.39 -1.41
N ASP A 12 -11.96 57.88 -2.50
CA ASP A 12 -10.57 58.06 -2.99
C ASP A 12 -10.58 59.13 -4.12
N PRO A 13 -9.54 59.96 -4.35
CA PRO A 13 -8.58 59.63 -5.42
C PRO A 13 -7.14 60.20 -5.30
N GLY A 14 -6.13 59.33 -5.56
CA GLY A 14 -5.13 59.56 -6.63
C GLY A 14 -3.77 60.25 -6.35
N GLY A 15 -2.68 59.60 -6.79
CA GLY A 15 -1.67 60.25 -7.66
C GLY A 15 -0.21 60.46 -7.19
N GLY A 16 0.62 59.40 -7.28
CA GLY A 16 1.99 59.44 -7.87
C GLY A 16 3.20 60.00 -7.09
N GLY A 17 4.35 59.30 -7.18
CA GLY A 17 5.70 59.92 -7.14
C GLY A 17 6.78 59.37 -6.20
N PHE A 18 7.40 58.24 -6.56
CA PHE A 18 8.81 57.82 -6.36
C PHE A 18 9.62 58.04 -5.04
N GLU A 19 10.20 56.90 -4.60
CA GLU A 19 11.50 56.66 -3.92
C GLU A 19 11.74 57.05 -2.44
N GLY A 20 12.10 56.02 -1.66
CA GLY A 20 12.55 56.05 -0.25
C GLY A 20 12.21 54.72 0.44
N GLY A 21 13.22 53.92 0.82
CA GLY A 21 13.03 52.53 1.27
C GLY A 21 13.12 52.28 2.78
N GLU A 22 13.35 51.00 3.11
CA GLU A 22 13.61 50.37 4.43
C GLU A 22 12.39 50.04 5.33
N ASP A 23 12.03 48.76 5.25
CA ASP A 23 11.84 47.79 6.34
C ASP A 23 10.77 47.99 7.44
N VAL A 24 9.73 47.16 7.31
CA VAL A 24 9.07 46.51 8.45
C VAL A 24 8.99 45.01 8.16
N GLY A 25 9.48 44.18 9.08
CA GLY A 25 9.87 42.80 8.79
C GLY A 25 8.76 41.87 8.28
N ARG A 26 9.10 41.04 7.29
CA ARG A 26 8.37 39.79 7.03
C ARG A 26 8.54 38.87 8.24
N ALA A 27 7.43 38.38 8.78
CA ALA A 27 7.47 37.12 9.51
C ALA A 27 7.94 36.03 8.54
N ALA A 28 8.91 35.22 8.93
CA ALA A 28 9.31 34.06 8.15
C ALA A 28 8.10 33.11 8.05
N PRO A 29 7.73 32.63 6.85
CA PRO A 29 6.79 31.52 6.74
C PRO A 29 7.42 30.30 7.42
N ALA A 30 6.63 29.56 8.20
CA ALA A 30 7.09 28.29 8.75
C ALA A 30 7.35 27.32 7.60
N LEU A 31 8.56 26.77 7.55
CA LEU A 31 8.97 25.76 6.57
C LEU A 31 8.22 24.45 6.80
N SER A 32 7.98 23.71 5.72
CA SER A 32 7.48 22.33 5.77
C SER A 32 8.48 21.43 6.49
N THR A 33 7.99 20.55 7.37
CA THR A 33 8.83 19.68 8.22
C THR A 33 9.13 18.31 7.59
N GLU A 34 8.87 18.15 6.30
CA GLU A 34 9.13 16.90 5.56
C GLU A 34 10.53 16.96 4.94
N GLY A 35 11.35 15.94 5.24
CA GLY A 35 12.78 15.87 4.86
C GLY A 35 13.77 16.31 5.95
N GLN A 36 13.31 16.94 7.04
CA GLN A 36 14.18 17.50 8.07
C GLN A 36 14.65 16.44 9.10
N VAL A 37 15.96 16.24 9.28
CA VAL A 37 16.52 15.29 10.26
C VAL A 37 16.64 15.94 11.63
N CYS A 38 15.90 15.42 12.62
CA CYS A 38 15.91 15.92 14.00
C CYS A 38 16.73 15.05 14.96
N VAL A 39 17.63 15.68 15.74
CA VAL A 39 18.42 15.05 16.81
C VAL A 39 18.18 15.72 18.16
N THR A 40 18.18 14.94 19.25
CA THR A 40 18.12 15.47 20.62
C THR A 40 19.47 15.28 21.32
N ILE A 41 20.12 16.38 21.69
CA ILE A 41 21.40 16.39 22.39
C ILE A 41 21.14 16.59 23.89
N GLN A 42 21.34 15.54 24.69
CA GLN A 42 21.11 15.52 26.14
C GLN A 42 22.09 14.56 26.83
N ARG A 43 22.79 15.00 27.89
CA ARG A 43 23.81 14.19 28.59
C ARG A 43 23.17 12.89 29.11
N GLY A 44 23.59 11.75 28.58
CA GLY A 44 23.12 10.42 29.01
C GLY A 44 21.94 9.84 28.22
N ALA A 45 21.51 10.48 27.13
CA ALA A 45 20.46 9.98 26.23
C ALA A 45 20.97 9.72 24.78
N GLY A 46 22.28 9.73 24.56
CA GLY A 46 22.89 9.57 23.23
C GLY A 46 24.42 9.74 23.26
N PRO A 47 25.08 9.72 22.08
CA PRO A 47 26.55 9.82 21.98
C PRO A 47 27.10 11.25 22.21
N ALA A 48 26.28 12.28 22.03
CA ALA A 48 26.68 13.68 22.11
C ALA A 48 26.69 14.22 23.55
N GLY A 49 27.73 14.99 23.90
CA GLY A 49 27.90 15.60 25.21
C GLY A 49 27.07 16.87 25.42
N VAL A 50 26.62 17.10 26.66
CA VAL A 50 26.24 18.43 27.17
C VAL A 50 27.19 18.75 28.32
N ALA A 51 27.61 20.00 28.46
CA ALA A 51 28.39 20.50 29.59
C ALA A 51 27.70 21.74 30.19
N ASP A 52 27.68 21.89 31.51
CA ASP A 52 27.04 23.02 32.17
C ASP A 52 27.72 23.44 33.49
N ALA A 53 27.57 24.72 33.88
CA ALA A 53 28.15 25.24 35.12
C ALA A 53 27.45 26.51 35.62
N VAL A 54 27.41 26.74 36.94
CA VAL A 54 26.94 28.01 37.51
C VAL A 54 28.10 28.97 37.83
N LEU A 55 28.06 30.15 37.22
CA LEU A 55 28.95 31.26 37.53
C LEU A 55 28.39 32.04 38.73
N TRP A 56 29.16 32.14 39.81
CA TRP A 56 28.69 32.71 41.08
C TRP A 56 29.49 33.92 41.56
N GLN A 57 28.89 35.11 41.45
CA GLN A 57 29.54 36.39 41.78
C GLN A 57 30.00 36.52 43.25
N SER A 58 29.36 35.83 44.20
CA SER A 58 29.80 35.85 45.60
C SER A 58 30.99 34.95 45.89
N SER A 59 31.24 33.99 45.02
CA SER A 59 32.23 32.92 45.19
C SER A 59 33.11 32.88 43.94
N PRO A 60 33.86 33.96 43.64
CA PRO A 60 34.31 34.19 42.27
C PRO A 60 35.35 33.19 41.75
N SER A 61 36.01 32.45 42.65
CA SER A 61 36.93 31.35 42.34
C SER A 61 36.33 29.96 42.56
N TRP A 62 35.01 29.84 42.74
CA TRP A 62 34.31 28.56 42.85
C TRP A 62 33.88 28.08 41.46
N ASN A 63 34.09 26.79 41.21
CA ASN A 63 33.52 26.08 40.07
C ASN A 63 32.29 25.29 40.55
N ASP A 64 31.18 25.43 39.82
CA ASP A 64 29.89 24.82 40.15
C ASP A 64 29.36 24.00 38.96
N GLY A 65 30.26 23.25 38.30
CA GLY A 65 29.96 22.36 37.16
C GLY A 65 29.71 20.89 37.53
N ALA A 66 29.53 20.61 38.82
CA ALA A 66 29.12 19.30 39.34
C ALA A 66 27.90 19.41 40.27
N GLY A 67 27.23 20.56 40.26
CA GLY A 67 26.07 20.85 41.09
C GLY A 67 24.78 20.52 40.36
N VAL A 68 23.88 19.74 40.99
CA VAL A 68 22.61 19.22 40.42
C VAL A 68 21.56 20.29 40.02
N THR A 69 21.93 21.57 40.01
CA THR A 69 21.04 22.72 39.86
C THR A 69 21.76 23.88 39.17
N LEU A 70 21.23 24.32 38.03
CA LEU A 70 21.59 25.57 37.36
C LEU A 70 20.81 26.75 37.96
N SER A 71 21.36 27.97 37.93
CA SER A 71 20.73 29.15 38.54
C SER A 71 20.99 30.45 37.77
N THR A 72 19.94 31.24 37.54
CA THR A 72 20.02 32.62 37.01
C THR A 72 19.53 33.64 38.05
N GLY A 73 19.77 34.94 37.80
CA GLY A 73 19.24 36.05 38.61
C GLY A 73 19.96 36.26 39.93
N THR A 74 19.28 36.84 40.92
CA THR A 74 19.85 37.13 42.26
C THR A 74 19.49 36.10 43.31
N SER A 75 20.52 35.51 43.90
CA SER A 75 20.39 34.76 45.16
C SER A 75 19.91 35.66 46.31
N ALA A 76 19.36 35.07 47.38
CA ALA A 76 18.84 35.80 48.55
C ALA A 76 19.85 36.74 49.27
N GLY A 77 21.15 36.64 48.93
CA GLY A 77 22.19 37.57 49.37
C GLY A 77 22.43 38.77 48.43
N GLY A 78 21.56 39.01 47.44
CA GLY A 78 21.63 40.16 46.53
C GLY A 78 22.77 40.10 45.49
N ARG A 79 23.30 38.91 45.22
CA ARG A 79 24.42 38.70 44.27
C ARG A 79 24.02 37.77 43.14
N LEU A 80 24.56 38.07 41.96
CA LEU A 80 24.22 37.44 40.69
C LEU A 80 24.69 35.98 40.59
N ARG A 81 23.87 35.19 39.91
CA ARG A 81 24.20 33.88 39.34
C ARG A 81 23.84 33.89 37.86
N ARG A 82 24.66 33.21 37.06
CA ARG A 82 24.46 32.95 35.64
C ARG A 82 24.83 31.50 35.37
N SER A 83 24.25 30.90 34.34
CA SER A 83 24.53 29.51 33.98
C SER A 83 25.12 29.40 32.60
N LEU A 84 26.13 28.57 32.43
CA LEU A 84 26.72 28.20 31.15
C LEU A 84 26.19 26.83 30.72
N LEU A 85 25.96 26.66 29.42
CA LEU A 85 25.50 25.42 28.77
C LEU A 85 26.21 25.29 27.42
N ARG A 86 26.90 24.18 27.15
CA ARG A 86 27.48 23.85 25.84
C ARG A 86 26.97 22.49 25.39
N PHE A 87 26.38 22.45 24.20
CA PHE A 87 25.90 21.23 23.54
C PHE A 87 26.90 20.83 22.46
N ASP A 88 27.30 19.57 22.44
CA ASP A 88 28.17 19.02 21.40
C ASP A 88 27.37 18.72 20.14
N ILE A 89 27.61 19.50 19.09
CA ILE A 89 26.99 19.35 17.77
C ILE A 89 27.93 18.68 16.76
N SER A 90 29.09 18.15 17.18
CA SER A 90 30.09 17.57 16.27
C SER A 90 29.64 16.27 15.58
N GLY A 91 28.49 15.72 15.97
CA GLY A 91 27.81 14.62 15.30
C GLY A 91 26.98 15.02 14.07
N LEU A 92 26.89 16.31 13.73
CA LEU A 92 26.22 16.76 12.49
C LEU A 92 27.07 16.41 11.26
N PRO A 93 26.47 15.99 10.14
CA PRO A 93 27.19 15.76 8.89
C PRO A 93 27.90 17.02 8.36
N PRO A 94 29.02 16.89 7.64
CA PRO A 94 29.59 17.99 6.86
C PRO A 94 28.54 18.52 5.87
N GLY A 95 28.38 19.84 5.79
CA GLY A 95 27.39 20.48 4.92
C GLY A 95 25.98 20.59 5.50
N ALA A 96 25.75 20.17 6.76
CA ALA A 96 24.44 20.25 7.39
C ALA A 96 23.99 21.71 7.66
N GLU A 97 22.88 22.13 7.08
CA GLU A 97 22.22 23.40 7.41
C GLU A 97 21.18 23.20 8.52
N VAL A 98 21.35 23.91 9.64
CA VAL A 98 20.41 23.84 10.76
C VAL A 98 19.13 24.62 10.43
N VAL A 99 18.03 23.90 10.20
CA VAL A 99 16.73 24.49 9.91
C VAL A 99 16.07 25.02 11.19
N SER A 100 16.13 24.29 12.31
CA SER A 100 15.63 24.73 13.62
C SER A 100 16.45 24.20 14.81
N ALA A 101 16.49 24.94 15.92
CA ALA A 101 17.11 24.50 17.17
C ALA A 101 16.41 25.06 18.43
N SER A 102 15.90 24.19 19.28
CA SER A 102 15.13 24.50 20.50
C SER A 102 15.89 24.07 21.76
N LEU A 103 16.33 25.03 22.56
CA LEU A 103 16.90 24.80 23.88
C LEU A 103 15.77 24.59 24.89
N SER A 104 15.78 23.49 25.64
CA SER A 104 14.77 23.16 26.66
C SER A 104 15.40 22.85 28.03
N LEU A 105 14.87 23.49 29.07
CA LEU A 105 15.37 23.45 30.45
C LEU A 105 14.25 23.11 31.43
N SER A 106 14.47 22.12 32.30
CA SER A 106 13.53 21.80 33.38
C SER A 106 13.68 22.80 34.53
N GLN A 107 12.73 23.73 34.66
CA GLN A 107 12.67 24.68 35.77
C GLN A 107 12.15 23.97 37.03
N SER A 108 12.89 24.09 38.13
CA SER A 108 12.56 23.50 39.42
C SER A 108 12.02 24.50 40.45
N TYR A 109 12.34 25.79 40.32
CA TYR A 109 11.88 26.82 41.25
C TYR A 109 11.85 28.23 40.63
N LYS A 110 10.69 28.90 40.80
CA LYS A 110 10.47 30.34 40.61
C LYS A 110 9.19 30.76 41.33
N THR A 111 9.11 31.99 41.86
CA THR A 111 7.87 32.49 42.54
C THR A 111 7.25 33.75 41.93
N THR A 112 7.98 34.47 41.08
CA THR A 112 7.49 35.65 40.35
C THR A 112 8.09 35.62 38.96
N ASP A 113 7.29 35.86 37.94
CA ASP A 113 7.70 35.75 36.54
C ASP A 113 8.76 36.79 36.16
N SER A 114 9.81 36.37 35.45
CA SER A 114 10.80 37.26 34.85
C SER A 114 11.50 36.62 33.64
N THR A 115 12.11 37.46 32.79
CA THR A 115 12.73 37.03 31.54
C THR A 115 14.16 36.52 31.77
N VAL A 116 14.43 35.27 31.37
CA VAL A 116 15.78 34.74 31.24
C VAL A 116 16.25 35.01 29.82
N ARG A 117 17.41 35.66 29.69
CA ARG A 117 18.06 36.06 28.44
C ARG A 117 19.18 35.08 28.12
N VAL A 118 19.20 34.60 26.88
CA VAL A 118 20.20 33.66 26.36
C VAL A 118 21.19 34.45 25.52
N HIS A 119 22.47 34.27 25.82
CA HIS A 119 23.58 34.98 25.19
C HIS A 119 24.61 33.99 24.64
N ARG A 120 25.29 34.33 23.53
CA ARG A 120 26.36 33.50 22.95
C ARG A 120 27.64 33.63 23.77
N VAL A 121 28.29 32.52 24.12
CA VAL A 121 29.60 32.53 24.78
C VAL A 121 30.69 32.79 23.74
N THR A 122 31.70 33.61 24.06
CA THR A 122 32.74 34.06 23.11
C THR A 122 34.13 33.50 23.41
N SER A 123 34.26 32.57 24.34
CA SER A 123 35.55 31.95 24.69
C SER A 123 35.37 30.55 25.27
N ALA A 124 36.30 29.65 24.97
CA ALA A 124 36.29 28.29 25.47
C ALA A 124 36.34 28.24 27.00
N TRP A 125 35.59 27.29 27.56
CA TRP A 125 35.55 27.00 28.98
C TRP A 125 35.42 25.49 29.20
N GLU A 126 35.84 25.05 30.38
CA GLU A 126 35.72 23.66 30.82
C GLU A 126 34.83 23.58 32.05
N GLU A 127 33.87 22.66 32.02
CA GLU A 127 32.87 22.43 33.07
C GLU A 127 33.51 22.25 34.45
N SER A 128 34.62 21.52 34.53
CA SER A 128 35.35 21.21 35.77
C SER A 128 36.27 22.34 36.27
N ALA A 129 36.40 23.44 35.54
CA ALA A 129 37.37 24.50 35.83
C ALA A 129 36.84 25.94 35.73
N VAL A 130 35.70 26.18 35.06
CA VAL A 130 35.17 27.52 34.86
C VAL A 130 34.67 28.14 36.18
N THR A 131 34.99 29.42 36.39
CA THR A 131 34.60 30.20 37.58
C THR A 131 34.18 31.59 37.13
N TRP A 132 33.48 32.35 37.98
CA TRP A 132 33.12 33.74 37.66
C TRP A 132 34.35 34.60 37.31
N ALA A 133 35.46 34.42 38.05
CA ALA A 133 36.69 35.18 37.83
C ALA A 133 37.45 34.76 36.56
N SER A 134 37.39 33.49 36.17
CA SER A 134 38.06 32.99 34.96
C SER A 134 37.23 33.18 33.69
N PHE A 135 35.90 33.24 33.81
CA PHE A 135 35.00 33.49 32.68
C PHE A 135 35.01 34.97 32.23
N GLY A 136 35.15 35.91 33.17
CA GLY A 136 35.51 37.30 32.84
C GLY A 136 34.53 38.06 31.93
N GLU A 137 33.23 37.75 31.98
CA GLU A 137 32.20 38.29 31.07
C GLU A 137 32.43 37.94 29.58
N ALA A 138 33.04 36.79 29.26
CA ALA A 138 33.28 36.32 27.89
C ALA A 138 32.01 35.82 27.16
N PHE A 139 31.02 36.70 27.00
CA PHE A 139 29.80 36.46 26.23
C PHE A 139 29.40 37.70 25.43
N ASP A 140 28.59 37.48 24.40
CA ASP A 140 28.04 38.53 23.56
C ASP A 140 26.87 39.23 24.29
N PRO A 141 26.92 40.57 24.53
CA PRO A 141 25.84 41.28 25.19
C PRO A 141 24.54 41.32 24.36
N ALA A 142 24.57 40.97 23.07
CA ALA A 142 23.37 40.76 22.28
C ALA A 142 22.53 39.61 22.86
N ILE A 143 21.21 39.83 22.96
CA ILE A 143 20.25 38.80 23.38
C ILE A 143 19.97 37.93 22.15
N ALA A 144 20.44 36.69 22.16
CA ALA A 144 20.22 35.75 21.06
C ALA A 144 18.83 35.09 21.15
N ALA A 145 18.38 34.80 22.37
CA ALA A 145 17.03 34.30 22.64
C ALA A 145 16.57 34.68 24.04
N SER A 146 15.30 34.45 24.36
CA SER A 146 14.81 34.60 25.74
C SER A 146 13.58 33.75 26.01
N PHE A 147 13.32 33.46 27.28
CA PHE A 147 12.08 32.80 27.72
C PHE A 147 11.59 33.38 29.05
N THR A 148 10.31 33.22 29.34
CA THR A 148 9.73 33.64 30.62
C THR A 148 9.88 32.52 31.65
N SER A 149 10.63 32.79 32.72
CA SER A 149 10.65 31.92 33.90
C SER A 149 9.35 32.11 34.70
N GLY A 150 8.27 31.45 34.25
CA GLY A 150 6.97 31.51 34.93
C GLY A 150 6.97 30.79 36.28
N GLY A 151 6.16 31.23 37.24
CA GLY A 151 6.07 30.64 38.58
C GLY A 151 5.84 29.11 38.61
N GLY A 152 6.45 28.44 39.59
CA GLY A 152 6.36 26.98 39.77
C GLY A 152 7.49 26.18 39.11
N SER A 153 7.19 24.95 38.70
CA SER A 153 8.10 24.00 38.05
C SER A 153 7.58 23.57 36.68
N GLY A 154 8.47 23.16 35.78
CA GLY A 154 8.14 22.64 34.45
C GLY A 154 9.16 23.08 33.40
N PHE A 155 9.06 22.56 32.18
CA PHE A 155 9.98 22.92 31.11
C PHE A 155 9.80 24.38 30.66
N ARG A 156 10.90 24.99 30.24
CA ARG A 156 10.98 26.28 29.57
C ARG A 156 11.83 26.09 28.32
N SER A 157 11.37 26.58 27.18
CA SER A 157 12.08 26.50 25.92
C SER A 157 12.35 27.88 25.31
N SER A 158 13.40 27.96 24.52
CA SER A 158 13.73 29.11 23.68
C SER A 158 14.34 28.63 22.37
N ASP A 159 13.88 29.20 21.26
CA ASP A 159 14.49 29.04 19.94
C ASP A 159 15.89 29.66 19.95
N ILE A 160 16.91 28.89 19.54
CA ILE A 160 18.30 29.33 19.36
C ILE A 160 18.83 28.98 17.96
N THR A 161 17.93 28.84 16.98
CA THR A 161 18.23 28.41 15.60
C THR A 161 19.39 29.20 14.98
N ASP A 162 19.39 30.54 15.09
CA ASP A 162 20.44 31.38 14.52
C ASP A 162 21.83 31.12 15.13
N LEU A 163 21.91 30.81 16.42
CA LEU A 163 23.17 30.41 17.06
C LEU A 163 23.63 29.04 16.57
N ALA A 164 22.71 28.09 16.44
CA ALA A 164 23.03 26.75 15.97
C ALA A 164 23.47 26.75 14.50
N ARG A 165 22.85 27.58 13.64
CA ARG A 165 23.32 27.85 12.26
C ARG A 165 24.74 28.41 12.24
N ALA A 166 25.02 29.44 13.05
CA ALA A 166 26.36 30.05 13.13
C ALA A 166 27.44 29.07 13.63
N TRP A 167 27.07 28.11 14.49
CA TRP A 167 27.98 27.05 14.93
C TRP A 167 28.20 25.97 13.87
N ALA A 168 27.15 25.53 13.19
CA ALA A 168 27.23 24.48 12.15
C ALA A 168 27.97 24.97 10.89
N SER A 169 27.76 26.22 10.48
CA SER A 169 28.47 26.86 9.37
C SER A 169 29.93 27.23 9.68
N GLY A 170 30.32 27.20 10.95
CA GLY A 170 31.64 27.65 11.40
C GLY A 170 31.83 29.18 11.43
N GLU A 171 30.77 29.98 11.25
CA GLU A 171 30.80 31.44 11.42
C GLU A 171 31.18 31.83 12.87
N ALA A 172 30.75 31.03 13.85
CA ALA A 172 31.12 31.19 15.25
C ALA A 172 31.55 29.84 15.86
N GLU A 173 32.63 29.85 16.64
CA GLU A 173 33.00 28.67 17.44
C GLU A 173 31.92 28.35 18.50
N ASN A 174 31.56 27.08 18.63
CA ASN A 174 30.59 26.62 19.63
C ASN A 174 31.20 26.55 21.03
N HIS A 175 31.17 27.68 21.73
CA HIS A 175 31.44 27.77 23.16
C HIS A 175 30.16 27.69 24.03
N GLY A 176 29.01 27.40 23.41
CA GLY A 176 27.72 27.32 24.07
C GLY A 176 27.05 28.67 24.37
N VAL A 177 26.10 28.64 25.31
CA VAL A 177 25.28 29.78 25.73
C VAL A 177 25.44 30.10 27.21
N LEU A 178 25.21 31.37 27.53
CA LEU A 178 25.09 31.90 28.88
C LEU A 178 23.63 32.30 29.12
N LEU A 179 23.06 31.81 30.21
CA LEU A 179 21.77 32.22 30.75
C LEU A 179 21.99 33.35 31.75
N GLU A 180 21.36 34.48 31.49
CA GLU A 180 21.35 35.66 32.36
C GLU A 180 19.90 36.01 32.72
N GLU A 181 19.72 36.65 33.86
CA GLU A 181 18.44 37.20 34.26
C GLU A 181 18.65 38.45 35.11
N ASP A 182 17.72 39.40 35.01
CA ASP A 182 17.73 40.62 35.81
C ASP A 182 17.85 40.32 37.32
N PRO A 183 18.45 41.23 38.12
CA PRO A 183 18.77 41.00 39.54
C PRO A 183 17.54 41.03 40.48
N VAL A 184 16.42 40.41 40.10
CA VAL A 184 15.15 40.39 40.82
C VAL A 184 15.05 39.22 41.80
N GLN A 185 15.06 37.97 41.31
CA GLN A 185 14.97 36.76 42.12
C GLN A 185 15.60 35.57 41.38
N ARG A 186 16.31 34.70 42.11
CA ARG A 186 16.87 33.46 41.57
C ARG A 186 15.81 32.56 40.92
N THR A 187 16.12 32.07 39.73
CA THR A 187 15.44 30.94 39.08
C THR A 187 16.36 29.73 39.14
N ASP A 188 15.84 28.54 39.44
CA ASP A 188 16.63 27.31 39.48
C ASP A 188 16.14 26.27 38.47
N PHE A 189 17.06 25.77 37.64
CA PHE A 189 16.85 24.71 36.65
C PHE A 189 17.61 23.45 37.03
N ARG A 190 17.29 22.31 36.42
CA ARG A 190 18.08 21.08 36.54
C ARG A 190 19.35 21.18 35.70
N SER A 191 20.46 20.67 36.24
CA SER A 191 21.72 20.49 35.50
C SER A 191 21.81 19.08 34.89
N SER A 192 22.90 18.82 34.17
CA SER A 192 23.21 17.52 33.58
C SER A 192 23.59 16.44 34.61
N GLU A 193 23.82 16.80 35.88
CA GLU A 193 24.10 15.88 37.00
C GLU A 193 22.83 15.38 37.68
N LYS A 194 21.66 15.87 37.25
CA LYS A 194 20.36 15.37 37.71
C LYS A 194 20.27 13.86 37.47
N PRO A 195 19.92 13.01 38.46
CA PRO A 195 19.88 11.55 38.26
C PRO A 195 18.83 11.08 37.25
N LEU A 196 17.79 11.88 37.04
CA LEU A 196 16.69 11.63 36.11
C LEU A 196 17.05 12.28 34.76
N VAL A 197 17.22 11.48 33.70
CA VAL A 197 17.84 11.94 32.44
C VAL A 197 16.90 12.86 31.68
N GLU A 198 15.61 12.55 31.64
CA GLU A 198 14.58 13.34 30.96
C GLU A 198 14.40 14.74 31.56
N GLU A 199 14.83 14.98 32.81
CA GLU A 199 14.83 16.30 33.45
C GLU A 199 16.07 17.15 33.11
N ARG A 200 17.10 16.61 32.45
CA ARG A 200 18.36 17.34 32.13
C ARG A 200 18.18 18.37 31.01
N PRO A 201 19.06 19.39 30.91
CA PRO A 201 19.10 20.29 29.75
C PRO A 201 19.19 19.51 28.44
N LYS A 202 18.34 19.86 27.46
CA LYS A 202 18.37 19.27 26.11
C LYS A 202 18.32 20.35 25.03
N LEU A 203 18.95 20.04 23.90
CA LEU A 203 18.83 20.80 22.66
C LEU A 203 18.22 19.88 21.60
N GLU A 204 17.03 20.24 21.12
CA GLU A 204 16.39 19.60 19.97
C GLU A 204 16.82 20.39 18.73
N LEU A 205 17.62 19.79 17.86
CA LEU A 205 18.22 20.44 16.68
C LEU A 205 17.87 19.65 15.43
N CYS A 206 17.40 20.32 14.40
CA CYS A 206 16.89 19.69 13.20
C CYS A 206 17.46 20.36 11.92
N TYR A 207 18.00 19.58 10.98
CA TYR A 207 18.84 20.04 9.86
C TYR A 207 18.55 19.33 8.52
N VAL A 208 19.19 19.83 7.45
CA VAL A 208 19.17 19.35 6.04
C VAL A 208 20.60 19.28 5.46
N THR A 209 20.85 18.61 4.33
CA THR A 209 22.22 18.35 3.81
C THR A 209 22.36 18.42 2.28
N CYS A 210 23.03 19.47 1.77
CA CYS A 210 23.16 19.81 0.34
C CYS A 210 24.06 18.90 -0.56
N ASP A 211 24.36 17.67 -0.16
CA ASP A 211 25.23 16.72 -0.90
C ASP A 211 24.83 15.25 -0.62
N ASP A 212 23.61 15.01 -0.11
CA ASP A 212 23.17 13.68 0.36
C ASP A 212 22.35 12.88 -0.67
N GLY A 213 22.02 13.48 -1.82
CA GLY A 213 21.24 12.88 -2.89
C GLY A 213 19.72 12.93 -2.68
N ILE A 214 19.23 13.76 -1.75
CA ILE A 214 17.82 13.83 -1.35
C ILE A 214 17.40 15.31 -1.26
N GLN A 215 16.38 15.69 -2.03
CA GLN A 215 15.83 17.05 -2.02
C GLN A 215 15.15 17.37 -0.67
N ASN A 216 15.91 17.84 0.32
CA ASN A 216 15.46 18.12 1.68
C ASN A 216 15.62 19.62 2.04
N GLY A 217 14.49 20.34 2.13
CA GLY A 217 14.46 21.77 2.44
C GLY A 217 13.78 22.61 1.34
N ASP A 218 14.34 23.77 1.02
CA ASP A 218 13.83 24.68 -0.03
C ASP A 218 14.56 24.53 -1.38
N GLU A 219 15.27 23.41 -1.55
CA GLU A 219 16.04 23.06 -2.73
C GLU A 219 15.19 22.96 -4.00
N LYS A 220 15.81 23.23 -5.17
CA LYS A 220 15.11 23.27 -6.47
C LYS A 220 15.51 22.14 -7.42
N GLY A 221 16.36 21.25 -6.94
CA GLY A 221 16.82 20.01 -7.52
C GLY A 221 17.42 19.17 -6.40
N VAL A 222 17.83 17.94 -6.71
CA VAL A 222 18.13 16.88 -5.73
C VAL A 222 19.22 17.24 -4.69
N ASP A 223 20.11 18.19 -5.01
CA ASP A 223 21.13 18.75 -4.09
C ASP A 223 21.45 20.24 -4.44
N CYS A 224 20.55 20.96 -5.12
CA CYS A 224 20.92 22.28 -5.67
C CYS A 224 19.78 23.30 -5.85
N GLY A 225 20.13 24.58 -5.72
CA GLY A 225 19.18 25.68 -5.54
C GLY A 225 18.56 25.69 -4.14
N GLY A 226 17.73 26.69 -3.84
CA GLY A 226 17.24 26.91 -2.47
C GLY A 226 18.31 27.58 -1.61
N ALA A 227 18.45 27.11 -0.36
CA ALA A 227 19.54 27.45 0.53
C ALA A 227 20.86 26.75 0.15
N CYS A 228 20.77 25.64 -0.60
CA CYS A 228 21.90 24.96 -1.21
C CYS A 228 22.40 25.68 -2.48
N PRO A 229 23.68 25.50 -2.89
CA PRO A 229 24.28 26.23 -4.00
C PRO A 229 23.47 26.14 -5.30
N ALA A 230 23.35 27.25 -6.03
CA ALA A 230 22.55 27.30 -7.25
C ALA A 230 23.10 26.34 -8.32
N CYS A 231 22.22 25.52 -8.89
CA CYS A 231 22.55 24.60 -9.98
C CYS A 231 23.22 25.36 -11.15
N ASP A 232 24.36 24.86 -11.64
CA ASP A 232 25.28 25.61 -12.51
C ASP A 232 24.80 25.66 -13.98
N GLY A 233 23.71 26.41 -14.20
CA GLY A 233 23.37 27.09 -15.45
C GLY A 233 22.92 26.27 -16.67
N GLN A 234 21.61 26.20 -16.89
CA GLN A 234 21.02 26.62 -18.19
C GLN A 234 19.50 26.81 -18.14
N SER A 235 19.03 27.94 -18.69
CA SER A 235 17.62 28.34 -18.82
C SER A 235 17.27 28.55 -20.30
N PHE A 236 16.11 28.10 -20.77
CA PHE A 236 15.58 28.51 -22.09
C PHE A 236 14.05 28.63 -22.13
N GLU A 237 13.57 29.75 -22.67
CA GLU A 237 12.23 29.93 -23.26
C GLU A 237 12.29 29.69 -24.78
N GLY A 238 11.25 29.10 -25.39
CA GLY A 238 11.10 29.06 -26.85
C GLY A 238 9.98 28.14 -27.37
N PRO A 239 9.28 28.45 -28.48
CA PRO A 239 7.89 28.05 -28.71
C PRO A 239 7.71 26.91 -29.77
N PRO A 240 6.48 26.51 -30.16
CA PRO A 240 6.15 25.09 -30.37
C PRO A 240 6.34 24.55 -31.80
N GLY A 241 6.65 23.25 -31.89
CA GLY A 241 6.27 22.40 -33.04
C GLY A 241 7.38 21.64 -33.76
N GLY A 242 7.61 20.38 -33.36
CA GLY A 242 7.92 19.26 -34.28
C GLY A 242 9.33 19.16 -34.88
N SER A 243 10.16 18.31 -34.25
CA SER A 243 11.54 17.97 -34.63
C SER A 243 11.69 17.14 -35.92
N PRO A 244 12.95 16.81 -36.29
CA PRO A 244 13.30 15.40 -36.52
C PRO A 244 14.58 14.94 -35.78
N VAL A 245 14.67 13.64 -35.50
CA VAL A 245 15.72 12.95 -34.73
C VAL A 245 16.37 11.84 -35.57
N ASP A 246 17.67 11.61 -35.36
CA ASP A 246 18.39 10.31 -35.44
C ASP A 246 19.92 10.54 -35.36
N LEU A 247 20.79 9.65 -34.87
CA LEU A 247 20.68 8.57 -33.88
C LEU A 247 22.13 8.15 -33.52
N GLU A 248 22.63 8.53 -32.35
CA GLU A 248 23.79 7.97 -31.62
C GLU A 248 23.75 8.67 -30.24
N GLY A 249 23.26 7.97 -29.22
CA GLY A 249 22.54 8.60 -28.12
C GLY A 249 21.04 8.78 -28.45
N SER A 250 20.34 9.56 -27.62
CA SER A 250 18.88 9.86 -27.68
C SER A 250 17.92 8.65 -27.62
N GLY A 251 17.52 8.25 -26.41
CA GLY A 251 16.33 7.45 -26.15
C GLY A 251 16.40 6.67 -24.82
N ALA A 252 15.37 6.67 -23.95
CA ALA A 252 14.35 7.69 -23.75
C ALA A 252 14.09 7.80 -22.23
N THR A 253 14.23 9.00 -21.67
CA THR A 253 13.85 9.34 -20.30
C THR A 253 12.42 9.86 -20.29
N TYR A 254 11.60 9.40 -19.34
CA TYR A 254 10.28 9.97 -19.09
C TYR A 254 10.44 11.25 -18.27
N ALA A 255 10.23 12.40 -18.90
CA ALA A 255 9.97 13.65 -18.19
C ALA A 255 8.53 13.65 -17.69
N TRP A 256 8.17 14.61 -16.81
CA TRP A 256 6.76 14.87 -16.51
C TRP A 256 6.01 15.24 -17.79
N SER A 257 5.24 14.29 -18.29
CA SER A 257 4.19 14.48 -19.28
C SER A 257 2.96 13.73 -18.83
N VAL A 258 1.83 14.43 -18.78
CA VAL A 258 0.65 14.05 -19.57
C VAL A 258 0.66 12.57 -20.02
N GLY A 259 0.03 11.68 -19.23
CA GLY A 259 0.10 10.22 -19.41
C GLY A 259 -1.28 9.54 -19.33
N ASP A 260 -1.34 8.26 -19.72
CA ASP A 260 -2.57 7.47 -19.78
C ASP A 260 -2.84 6.79 -18.43
N ILE A 261 -4.11 6.68 -18.01
CA ILE A 261 -4.49 5.99 -16.75
C ILE A 261 -4.10 4.50 -16.77
N ASN A 262 -3.93 3.90 -17.95
CA ASN A 262 -3.44 2.54 -18.15
C ASN A 262 -1.92 2.39 -17.87
N GLU A 263 -1.21 3.47 -17.56
CA GLU A 263 0.21 3.48 -17.16
C GLU A 263 0.40 3.46 -15.62
N LEU A 264 -0.71 3.43 -14.86
CA LEU A 264 -0.73 3.25 -13.39
C LEU A 264 -0.95 1.78 -13.00
N PRO A 265 -0.48 1.32 -11.82
CA PRO A 265 -0.81 0.00 -11.29
C PRO A 265 -2.32 -0.19 -11.08
N GLU A 266 -2.88 -1.30 -11.55
CA GLU A 266 -4.32 -1.60 -11.52
C GLU A 266 -5.01 -1.36 -10.16
N PRO A 267 -4.44 -1.70 -8.99
CA PRO A 267 -5.06 -1.41 -7.69
C PRO A 267 -5.20 0.09 -7.37
N VAL A 268 -4.33 0.94 -7.94
CA VAL A 268 -4.33 2.40 -7.76
C VAL A 268 -5.31 3.04 -8.75
N ALA A 269 -5.30 2.59 -10.02
CA ALA A 269 -6.30 2.97 -11.01
C ALA A 269 -7.72 2.70 -10.46
N ARG A 270 -7.96 1.49 -9.93
CA ARG A 270 -9.25 1.05 -9.35
C ARG A 270 -9.66 1.73 -8.04
N LEU A 271 -8.83 2.61 -7.47
CA LEU A 271 -9.20 3.49 -6.35
C LEU A 271 -9.62 4.90 -6.84
N GLY A 272 -9.17 5.31 -8.02
CA GLY A 272 -9.55 6.57 -8.67
C GLY A 272 -10.67 6.45 -9.70
N THR A 273 -10.89 5.25 -10.27
CA THR A 273 -11.98 4.99 -11.23
C THR A 273 -12.91 3.87 -10.76
N HIS A 274 -14.17 4.24 -10.53
CA HIS A 274 -15.27 3.29 -10.53
C HIS A 274 -15.81 3.17 -11.97
N GLU A 275 -15.33 2.17 -12.70
CA GLU A 275 -16.05 1.75 -13.90
C GLU A 275 -17.41 1.14 -13.52
N PRO A 276 -18.47 1.41 -14.31
CA PRO A 276 -18.37 1.76 -15.73
C PRO A 276 -19.05 3.08 -16.14
N CYS A 277 -18.38 3.79 -17.05
CA CYS A 277 -18.82 5.07 -17.55
C CYS A 277 -19.82 4.86 -18.71
N THR A 278 -21.11 4.72 -18.40
CA THR A 278 -22.20 4.40 -19.35
C THR A 278 -22.82 5.62 -20.03
N ALA A 279 -22.77 6.79 -19.38
CA ALA A 279 -23.06 8.09 -19.98
C ALA A 279 -21.89 9.05 -19.74
N SER A 280 -21.90 10.21 -20.42
CA SER A 280 -20.96 11.32 -20.16
C SER A 280 -20.99 11.83 -18.73
N GLU A 281 -22.05 11.50 -17.98
CA GLU A 281 -22.30 11.93 -16.61
C GLU A 281 -21.77 10.95 -15.53
N ASP A 282 -21.27 9.78 -15.93
CA ASP A 282 -20.67 8.79 -15.02
C ASP A 282 -19.17 9.06 -14.75
N CYS A 283 -18.54 9.90 -15.57
CA CYS A 283 -17.16 10.34 -15.41
C CYS A 283 -17.03 11.29 -14.18
N GLN A 284 -16.28 10.88 -13.16
CA GLN A 284 -15.92 11.71 -11.98
C GLN A 284 -14.42 12.03 -11.98
N PHE A 285 -14.01 13.04 -11.21
CA PHE A 285 -12.60 13.42 -11.05
C PHE A 285 -11.88 13.78 -12.34
N ASP A 286 -12.32 14.91 -12.92
CA ASP A 286 -11.58 15.56 -14.01
C ASP A 286 -11.38 14.63 -15.22
N GLN A 287 -12.38 13.81 -15.54
CA GLN A 287 -12.37 12.80 -16.59
C GLN A 287 -13.42 13.05 -17.67
N TYR A 288 -13.12 12.67 -18.91
CA TYR A 288 -14.03 12.53 -20.04
C TYR A 288 -14.17 11.07 -20.44
N CYS A 289 -15.33 10.70 -20.95
CA CYS A 289 -15.58 9.30 -21.30
C CYS A 289 -15.18 9.08 -22.77
N GLU A 290 -14.13 8.30 -23.02
CA GLU A 290 -13.76 7.90 -24.39
C GLU A 290 -14.55 6.65 -24.80
N HIS A 291 -14.95 6.60 -26.08
CA HIS A 291 -15.95 5.64 -26.58
C HIS A 291 -17.28 5.65 -25.80
N PRO A 292 -17.94 6.82 -25.61
CA PRO A 292 -19.25 6.86 -24.99
C PRO A 292 -20.24 6.08 -25.86
N ALA A 293 -20.91 5.09 -25.27
CA ALA A 293 -21.89 4.25 -25.96
C ALA A 293 -23.19 5.03 -26.22
N GLN A 294 -23.19 5.96 -27.17
CA GLN A 294 -24.37 6.71 -27.58
C GLN A 294 -24.83 6.36 -29.00
N GLY A 295 -25.98 5.68 -29.08
CA GLY A 295 -26.75 5.43 -30.29
C GLY A 295 -28.18 5.07 -29.91
N ALA A 296 -29.17 5.80 -30.43
CA ALA A 296 -30.57 5.76 -29.99
C ALA A 296 -31.34 4.51 -30.50
N CYS A 297 -30.81 3.33 -30.22
CA CYS A 297 -31.27 2.06 -30.75
C CYS A 297 -32.11 1.31 -29.71
N ALA A 298 -33.09 0.50 -30.16
CA ALA A 298 -34.04 -0.14 -29.25
C ALA A 298 -33.41 -1.19 -28.31
N HIS A 299 -32.23 -1.69 -28.63
CA HIS A 299 -31.33 -2.50 -27.78
C HIS A 299 -29.90 -2.49 -28.36
N ASN A 300 -28.98 -3.16 -27.67
CA ASN A 300 -27.54 -3.17 -27.93
C ASN A 300 -27.15 -4.00 -29.18
N PRO A 301 -26.19 -3.55 -30.03
CA PRO A 301 -25.59 -4.37 -31.10
C PRO A 301 -24.77 -5.59 -30.63
N CYS A 302 -24.43 -5.70 -29.35
CA CYS A 302 -23.86 -6.92 -28.78
C CYS A 302 -24.95 -7.94 -28.35
N GLU A 303 -26.23 -7.55 -28.35
CA GLU A 303 -27.34 -8.39 -27.88
C GLU A 303 -28.28 -8.83 -29.01
N THR A 304 -28.64 -10.11 -29.03
CA THR A 304 -29.60 -10.59 -30.03
C THR A 304 -31.01 -10.10 -29.75
N GLY A 305 -31.72 -9.58 -30.76
CA GLY A 305 -33.05 -9.01 -30.58
C GLY A 305 -33.77 -8.69 -31.89
N GLY A 306 -34.57 -7.62 -31.87
CA GLY A 306 -35.16 -7.06 -33.08
C GLY A 306 -34.07 -6.56 -34.05
N ALA A 307 -34.40 -6.36 -35.32
CA ALA A 307 -33.43 -5.80 -36.24
C ALA A 307 -33.17 -4.32 -35.95
N LEU A 308 -31.89 -3.95 -35.82
CA LEU A 308 -31.46 -2.58 -35.57
C LEU A 308 -31.69 -1.68 -36.78
N LEU A 309 -31.81 -0.37 -36.55
CA LEU A 309 -32.00 0.59 -37.64
C LEU A 309 -30.70 0.78 -38.40
N THR A 310 -30.72 0.89 -39.73
CA THR A 310 -29.48 1.13 -40.52
C THR A 310 -28.76 2.44 -40.14
N THR A 311 -29.48 3.38 -39.52
CA THR A 311 -28.98 4.66 -39.00
C THR A 311 -28.64 4.63 -37.49
N CYS A 312 -28.71 3.46 -36.84
CA CYS A 312 -28.44 3.27 -35.41
C CYS A 312 -27.03 3.73 -35.01
N SER A 313 -26.01 3.33 -35.78
CA SER A 313 -24.63 3.78 -35.62
C SER A 313 -23.83 3.56 -36.92
N GLY A 314 -22.65 4.18 -37.01
CA GLY A 314 -21.72 3.94 -38.13
C GLY A 314 -21.19 2.49 -38.20
N CYS A 315 -21.17 1.77 -37.08
CA CYS A 315 -20.89 0.32 -37.08
C CYS A 315 -22.08 -0.45 -37.65
N VAL A 316 -23.30 -0.19 -37.15
CA VAL A 316 -24.49 -0.89 -37.63
C VAL A 316 -24.65 -0.68 -39.13
N ALA A 317 -24.39 0.52 -39.68
CA ALA A 317 -24.36 0.75 -41.12
C ALA A 317 -23.42 -0.22 -41.88
N LYS A 318 -22.17 -0.40 -41.41
CA LYS A 318 -21.22 -1.38 -41.99
C LYS A 318 -21.73 -2.83 -41.91
N VAL A 319 -22.35 -3.19 -40.79
CA VAL A 319 -22.96 -4.53 -40.61
C VAL A 319 -24.17 -4.71 -41.53
N CYS A 320 -24.99 -3.67 -41.74
CA CYS A 320 -26.11 -3.70 -42.69
C CYS A 320 -25.65 -3.74 -44.15
N ASP A 321 -24.51 -3.13 -44.48
CA ASP A 321 -23.91 -3.21 -45.82
C ASP A 321 -23.31 -4.59 -46.10
N ALA A 322 -22.76 -5.27 -45.08
CA ALA A 322 -22.26 -6.64 -45.20
C ALA A 322 -23.36 -7.71 -45.11
N ASN A 323 -24.37 -7.50 -44.25
CA ASN A 323 -25.53 -8.39 -44.05
C ASN A 323 -26.79 -7.58 -43.65
N PRO A 324 -27.58 -7.11 -44.62
CA PRO A 324 -28.77 -6.30 -44.36
C PRO A 324 -29.92 -7.08 -43.72
N GLY A 325 -29.85 -8.41 -43.64
CA GLY A 325 -30.81 -9.21 -42.87
C GLY A 325 -30.77 -8.92 -41.36
N CYS A 326 -29.70 -8.28 -40.89
CA CYS A 326 -29.56 -7.81 -39.51
C CYS A 326 -30.42 -6.57 -39.21
N CYS A 327 -30.86 -5.82 -40.22
CA CYS A 327 -31.30 -4.44 -40.04
C CYS A 327 -32.73 -4.16 -40.56
N THR A 328 -33.35 -3.10 -40.06
CA THR A 328 -34.52 -2.49 -40.69
C THR A 328 -34.15 -1.11 -41.24
N GLN A 329 -34.50 -0.85 -42.50
CA GLN A 329 -34.50 0.52 -43.01
C GLN A 329 -35.79 1.22 -42.51
N THR A 330 -35.65 2.18 -41.61
CA THR A 330 -36.78 3.00 -41.13
C THR A 330 -36.64 4.49 -41.44
N THR A 331 -35.45 4.95 -41.82
CA THR A 331 -35.21 6.31 -42.30
C THR A 331 -34.69 6.27 -43.73
N ILE A 332 -35.64 6.25 -44.64
CA ILE A 332 -35.45 6.54 -46.06
C ILE A 332 -35.01 8.03 -46.15
N PRO A 333 -33.89 8.37 -46.81
CA PRO A 333 -33.50 9.77 -47.07
C PRO A 333 -34.65 10.56 -47.71
N ALA A 334 -34.77 11.87 -47.44
CA ALA A 334 -35.92 12.66 -47.92
C ALA A 334 -36.01 12.80 -49.46
N ASP A 335 -34.91 12.48 -50.15
CA ASP A 335 -34.71 12.40 -51.59
C ASP A 335 -34.73 10.96 -52.14
N CYS A 336 -34.94 9.97 -51.26
CA CYS A 336 -35.40 8.62 -51.56
C CYS A 336 -36.92 8.51 -51.33
N GLY A 337 -37.67 7.92 -52.28
CA GLY A 337 -39.12 7.77 -52.13
C GLY A 337 -39.56 6.60 -51.24
N HIS A 338 -38.78 5.52 -51.25
CA HIS A 338 -38.98 4.28 -50.50
C HIS A 338 -37.70 3.42 -50.54
N ASP A 339 -37.66 2.35 -49.76
CA ASP A 339 -36.60 1.34 -49.78
C ASP A 339 -36.54 0.56 -51.11
N ALA A 340 -35.36 0.04 -51.46
CA ALA A 340 -35.06 -0.71 -52.69
C ALA A 340 -35.79 -2.07 -52.80
N CYS A 341 -36.33 -2.60 -51.71
CA CYS A 341 -37.13 -3.82 -51.68
C CYS A 341 -38.64 -3.56 -51.60
N GLN A 342 -39.08 -2.30 -51.46
CA GLN A 342 -40.50 -1.93 -51.50
C GLN A 342 -40.98 -1.64 -52.92
N THR A 343 -42.13 -2.19 -53.32
CA THR A 343 -42.78 -1.89 -54.61
C THR A 343 -43.58 -0.61 -54.54
N GLY A 344 -43.40 0.28 -55.52
CA GLY A 344 -44.11 1.56 -55.57
C GLY A 344 -43.90 2.32 -56.87
N ALA A 345 -44.40 3.56 -56.90
CA ALA A 345 -44.01 4.51 -57.93
C ALA A 345 -42.61 5.02 -57.65
N ALA A 346 -41.70 4.92 -58.63
CA ALA A 346 -40.27 5.23 -58.48
C ALA A 346 -39.96 6.75 -58.39
N THR A 347 -40.93 7.54 -57.93
CA THR A 347 -40.78 8.95 -57.56
C THR A 347 -39.73 9.05 -56.45
N HIS A 348 -38.77 9.96 -56.61
CA HIS A 348 -37.63 10.10 -55.73
C HIS A 348 -36.76 8.82 -55.63
N MET A 349 -36.69 7.99 -56.68
CA MET A 349 -35.63 6.99 -56.82
C MET A 349 -34.60 7.54 -57.82
N THR A 350 -33.76 8.48 -57.37
CA THR A 350 -32.81 9.20 -58.24
C THR A 350 -31.38 8.68 -58.09
N PRO A 351 -30.49 8.80 -59.09
CA PRO A 351 -29.07 8.49 -58.92
C PRO A 351 -28.36 9.37 -57.87
N THR A 352 -28.99 10.48 -57.48
CA THR A 352 -28.46 11.46 -56.52
C THR A 352 -28.88 11.20 -55.07
N CYS A 353 -29.72 10.21 -54.81
CA CYS A 353 -30.34 9.95 -53.49
C CYS A 353 -29.42 9.39 -52.38
N GLY A 354 -28.10 9.53 -52.54
CA GLY A 354 -27.09 9.08 -51.59
C GLY A 354 -26.84 7.56 -51.51
N ASP A 355 -27.76 6.68 -51.91
CA ASP A 355 -27.55 5.22 -51.86
C ASP A 355 -26.82 4.68 -53.13
N PRO A 356 -25.60 4.14 -53.01
CA PRO A 356 -24.87 3.53 -54.14
C PRO A 356 -25.63 2.37 -54.80
N CYS A 357 -26.47 1.66 -54.06
CA CYS A 357 -27.33 0.59 -54.60
C CYS A 357 -28.31 1.13 -55.63
N ILE A 358 -28.99 2.24 -55.31
CA ILE A 358 -29.95 2.87 -56.23
C ILE A 358 -29.21 3.43 -57.44
N ALA A 359 -28.08 4.13 -57.24
CA ALA A 359 -27.26 4.63 -58.33
C ALA A 359 -26.82 3.52 -59.31
N ASN A 360 -26.38 2.36 -58.80
CA ASN A 360 -26.01 1.19 -59.61
C ASN A 360 -27.23 0.62 -60.38
N ILE A 361 -28.39 0.47 -59.72
CA ILE A 361 -29.62 0.00 -60.38
C ILE A 361 -30.06 0.97 -61.48
N CYS A 362 -30.02 2.28 -61.22
CA CYS A 362 -30.34 3.30 -62.23
C CYS A 362 -29.37 3.27 -63.42
N ALA A 363 -28.09 2.98 -63.18
CA ALA A 363 -27.10 2.85 -64.25
C ALA A 363 -27.32 1.60 -65.13
N VAL A 364 -27.73 0.48 -64.53
CA VAL A 364 -28.03 -0.78 -65.24
C VAL A 364 -29.38 -0.74 -65.96
N ASN A 365 -30.39 -0.13 -65.34
CA ASN A 365 -31.70 0.06 -65.97
C ASN A 365 -32.32 1.41 -65.55
N PRO A 366 -32.11 2.49 -66.33
CA PRO A 366 -32.62 3.83 -66.03
C PRO A 366 -34.13 3.91 -65.84
N LEU A 367 -34.89 2.95 -66.41
CA LEU A 367 -36.34 2.90 -66.30
C LEU A 367 -36.84 2.48 -64.91
N CYS A 368 -35.99 1.85 -64.08
CA CYS A 368 -36.32 1.55 -62.69
C CYS A 368 -36.40 2.81 -61.82
N CYS A 369 -35.75 3.89 -62.23
CA CYS A 369 -35.53 5.10 -61.44
C CYS A 369 -36.39 6.26 -61.94
N GLU A 370 -36.41 7.37 -61.20
CA GLU A 370 -37.04 8.59 -61.69
C GLU A 370 -36.28 9.10 -62.94
N ILE A 371 -37.01 9.16 -64.06
CA ILE A 371 -36.43 9.54 -65.35
C ILE A 371 -36.52 11.06 -65.45
N HIS A 372 -35.38 11.73 -65.63
CA HIS A 372 -35.30 13.18 -65.85
C HIS A 372 -34.88 13.49 -67.30
N PRO A 373 -35.75 13.28 -68.30
CA PRO A 373 -35.49 13.60 -69.70
C PRO A 373 -35.38 15.12 -69.89
N THR A 374 -34.30 15.57 -70.53
CA THR A 374 -34.07 16.97 -70.89
C THR A 374 -34.59 17.30 -72.30
N SER A 375 -34.78 16.27 -73.13
CA SER A 375 -35.27 16.42 -74.51
C SER A 375 -36.24 15.30 -74.92
N SER A 376 -37.01 15.54 -75.99
CA SER A 376 -37.81 14.48 -76.62
C SER A 376 -36.96 13.37 -77.26
N ALA A 377 -35.68 13.63 -77.56
CA ALA A 377 -34.76 12.60 -78.05
C ALA A 377 -34.42 11.61 -76.92
N ASP A 378 -34.24 12.10 -75.69
CA ASP A 378 -33.99 11.29 -74.49
C ASP A 378 -35.18 10.35 -74.25
N CYS A 379 -36.41 10.87 -74.33
CA CYS A 379 -37.62 10.06 -74.25
C CYS A 379 -37.72 9.00 -75.35
N ALA A 380 -37.39 9.36 -76.60
CA ALA A 380 -37.41 8.44 -77.72
C ALA A 380 -36.33 7.33 -77.60
N ALA A 381 -35.19 7.63 -76.98
CA ALA A 381 -34.11 6.68 -76.73
C ALA A 381 -34.43 5.74 -75.55
N LEU A 382 -34.97 6.25 -74.45
CA LEU A 382 -35.23 5.48 -73.22
C LEU A 382 -36.51 4.64 -73.29
N ILE A 383 -37.60 5.22 -73.79
CA ILE A 383 -38.95 4.61 -73.75
C ILE A 383 -39.39 4.12 -75.15
N GLY A 384 -38.72 4.57 -76.20
CA GLY A 384 -38.92 4.09 -77.57
C GLY A 384 -39.45 5.16 -78.52
N MET A 385 -39.26 4.91 -79.81
CA MET A 385 -39.45 5.91 -80.87
C MET A 385 -40.83 6.56 -80.87
N GLY A 386 -40.83 7.90 -80.95
CA GLY A 386 -42.03 8.74 -80.95
C GLY A 386 -42.56 9.12 -79.56
N SER A 387 -41.93 8.65 -78.48
CA SER A 387 -42.09 9.26 -77.16
C SER A 387 -41.53 10.70 -77.16
N THR A 388 -42.18 11.61 -76.46
CA THR A 388 -41.85 13.05 -76.41
C THR A 388 -41.85 13.57 -74.98
N LEU A 389 -41.08 14.63 -74.72
CA LEU A 389 -41.02 15.27 -73.41
C LEU A 389 -42.32 16.03 -73.11
N MET A 390 -42.98 15.64 -72.02
CA MET A 390 -44.15 16.31 -71.45
C MET A 390 -43.74 17.25 -70.31
N THR A 391 -44.59 18.25 -70.04
CA THR A 391 -44.45 19.17 -68.91
C THR A 391 -44.35 18.38 -67.60
N GLY A 392 -43.37 18.72 -66.75
CA GLY A 392 -43.09 17.99 -65.51
C GLY A 392 -42.11 16.81 -65.66
N GLY A 393 -41.29 16.79 -66.72
CA GLY A 393 -40.18 15.84 -66.84
C GLY A 393 -40.59 14.39 -67.10
N ARG A 394 -41.71 14.16 -67.77
CA ARG A 394 -42.21 12.81 -68.07
C ARG A 394 -42.24 12.55 -69.57
N CYS A 395 -42.10 11.30 -69.98
CA CYS A 395 -42.17 10.91 -71.38
C CYS A 395 -43.59 10.47 -71.75
N SER A 396 -44.08 10.97 -72.89
CA SER A 396 -45.32 10.47 -73.50
C SER A 396 -45.18 9.01 -73.91
N ARG A 397 -46.31 8.29 -74.06
CA ARG A 397 -46.28 6.91 -74.56
C ARG A 397 -45.63 6.82 -75.95
N PRO A 398 -44.86 5.75 -76.24
CA PRO A 398 -44.28 5.52 -77.57
C PRO A 398 -45.35 5.23 -78.63
N LEU A 399 -44.97 5.26 -79.91
CA LEU A 399 -45.88 4.99 -81.03
C LEU A 399 -46.50 3.58 -81.02
N SER A 400 -45.85 2.60 -80.36
CA SER A 400 -46.42 1.27 -80.10
C SER A 400 -47.64 1.29 -79.18
N GLY A 401 -47.85 2.38 -78.44
CA GLY A 401 -48.92 2.54 -77.45
C GLY A 401 -48.69 1.80 -76.12
N ILE A 402 -47.58 1.05 -75.99
CA ILE A 402 -47.23 0.21 -74.84
C ILE A 402 -45.94 0.72 -74.22
N CYS A 403 -45.96 1.02 -72.92
CA CYS A 403 -44.78 1.40 -72.17
C CYS A 403 -43.87 0.18 -71.90
N PRO A 404 -42.54 0.31 -72.05
CA PRO A 404 -41.59 -0.76 -71.73
C PRO A 404 -41.52 -0.98 -70.21
N SER A 405 -41.54 -2.25 -69.78
CA SER A 405 -41.26 -2.61 -68.38
C SER A 405 -39.86 -2.13 -68.00
N PRO A 406 -39.65 -1.55 -66.80
CA PRO A 406 -40.57 -1.45 -65.66
C PRO A 406 -41.56 -0.27 -65.65
N THR A 407 -41.58 0.59 -66.66
CA THR A 407 -42.51 1.74 -66.70
C THR A 407 -43.98 1.32 -66.97
N THR A 408 -44.95 2.09 -66.46
CA THR A 408 -46.39 1.85 -66.69
C THR A 408 -47.09 3.07 -67.30
N LEU A 409 -48.13 2.82 -68.08
CA LEU A 409 -48.91 3.87 -68.73
C LEU A 409 -49.87 4.53 -67.70
N THR A 410 -49.55 5.75 -67.30
CA THR A 410 -50.38 6.56 -66.38
C THR A 410 -50.69 7.90 -67.04
N ASN A 411 -51.98 8.22 -67.22
CA ASN A 411 -52.46 9.47 -67.82
C ASN A 411 -51.83 9.82 -69.20
N GLY A 412 -51.54 8.81 -70.02
CA GLY A 412 -50.95 8.98 -71.36
C GLY A 412 -49.42 9.12 -71.39
N ALA A 413 -48.78 9.20 -70.23
CA ALA A 413 -47.33 9.18 -70.06
C ALA A 413 -46.85 7.78 -69.59
N CYS A 414 -45.62 7.41 -69.96
CA CYS A 414 -44.95 6.28 -69.33
C CYS A 414 -44.24 6.80 -68.07
N VAL A 415 -44.63 6.27 -66.92
CA VAL A 415 -44.10 6.64 -65.60
C VAL A 415 -43.27 5.47 -65.07
N PRO A 416 -42.03 5.68 -64.58
CA PRO A 416 -41.23 4.62 -63.99
C PRO A 416 -41.91 4.03 -62.75
N GLN A 417 -41.76 2.73 -62.55
CA GLN A 417 -42.27 2.03 -61.37
C GLN A 417 -41.20 1.12 -60.81
N TRP A 418 -41.11 1.07 -59.48
CA TRP A 418 -40.27 0.11 -58.81
C TRP A 418 -41.02 -1.22 -58.69
N ASN A 419 -40.85 -2.08 -59.70
CA ASN A 419 -41.54 -3.36 -59.80
C ASN A 419 -40.63 -4.54 -59.42
N THR A 420 -41.15 -5.77 -59.47
CA THR A 420 -40.36 -6.98 -59.14
C THR A 420 -39.11 -7.15 -60.00
N THR A 421 -39.10 -6.70 -61.26
CA THR A 421 -37.89 -6.70 -62.09
C THR A 421 -36.80 -5.79 -61.52
N CYS A 422 -37.16 -4.60 -61.01
CA CYS A 422 -36.22 -3.68 -60.37
C CYS A 422 -35.71 -4.21 -59.02
N ARG A 423 -36.60 -4.75 -58.17
CA ARG A 423 -36.20 -5.39 -56.90
C ARG A 423 -35.22 -6.55 -57.11
N ASN A 424 -35.42 -7.34 -58.18
CA ASN A 424 -34.52 -8.45 -58.48
C ASN A 424 -33.10 -7.99 -58.88
N LEU A 425 -32.91 -6.74 -59.32
CA LEU A 425 -31.58 -6.19 -59.58
C LEU A 425 -30.78 -5.98 -58.29
N VAL A 426 -31.43 -5.75 -57.14
CA VAL A 426 -30.75 -5.56 -55.83
C VAL A 426 -29.78 -6.70 -55.55
N ALA A 427 -30.21 -7.96 -55.73
CA ALA A 427 -29.39 -9.16 -55.52
C ALA A 427 -28.18 -9.30 -56.46
N THR A 428 -27.99 -8.40 -57.43
CA THR A 428 -26.88 -8.43 -58.40
C THR A 428 -26.11 -7.11 -58.53
N GLN A 429 -26.74 -5.98 -58.21
CA GLN A 429 -26.17 -4.62 -58.39
C GLN A 429 -25.86 -3.93 -57.06
N CYS A 430 -26.28 -4.52 -55.95
CA CYS A 430 -26.09 -3.97 -54.62
C CYS A 430 -25.34 -5.00 -53.77
N PRO A 431 -24.00 -4.86 -53.60
CA PRO A 431 -23.21 -5.73 -52.74
C PRO A 431 -23.84 -5.84 -51.35
N GLY A 432 -23.93 -7.06 -50.81
CA GLY A 432 -24.59 -7.38 -49.53
C GLY A 432 -26.13 -7.32 -49.55
N LYS A 433 -26.76 -6.39 -50.29
CA LYS A 433 -28.22 -6.16 -50.24
C LYS A 433 -29.04 -7.28 -50.90
N SER A 434 -30.12 -7.70 -50.22
CA SER A 434 -31.05 -8.73 -50.70
C SER A 434 -32.50 -8.42 -50.34
N CYS A 435 -33.43 -8.73 -51.24
CA CYS A 435 -34.88 -8.56 -51.04
C CYS A 435 -35.64 -9.88 -50.82
N ALA A 436 -34.95 -10.98 -50.52
CA ALA A 436 -35.62 -12.18 -49.99
C ALA A 436 -36.12 -11.83 -48.58
N PRO A 437 -37.34 -12.23 -48.15
CA PRO A 437 -37.89 -11.83 -46.87
C PRO A 437 -37.15 -12.53 -45.72
N PRO A 438 -36.31 -11.82 -44.94
CA PRO A 438 -35.69 -12.37 -43.75
C PRO A 438 -36.66 -12.13 -42.58
N THR A 439 -36.56 -12.95 -41.54
CA THR A 439 -36.93 -12.45 -40.21
C THR A 439 -35.83 -11.48 -39.80
N ASN A 440 -35.98 -10.19 -40.17
CA ASN A 440 -35.01 -9.16 -39.83
C ASN A 440 -34.83 -9.15 -38.31
N SER A 441 -33.70 -9.67 -37.87
CA SER A 441 -33.40 -9.96 -36.47
C SER A 441 -31.91 -9.74 -36.28
N TRP A 442 -31.56 -8.99 -35.26
CA TRP A 442 -30.18 -8.91 -34.84
C TRP A 442 -29.87 -10.25 -34.15
N ASN A 443 -29.25 -11.18 -34.87
CA ASN A 443 -29.00 -12.55 -34.41
C ASN A 443 -27.50 -12.78 -34.15
N ALA A 444 -27.12 -13.95 -33.64
CA ALA A 444 -25.72 -14.25 -33.29
C ALA A 444 -24.74 -14.06 -34.47
N THR A 445 -25.19 -14.23 -35.72
CA THR A 445 -24.38 -13.95 -36.91
C THR A 445 -24.20 -12.45 -37.15
N CYS A 446 -25.21 -11.63 -36.85
CA CYS A 446 -25.12 -10.17 -36.89
C CYS A 446 -24.20 -9.61 -35.81
N VAL A 447 -24.27 -10.19 -34.60
CA VAL A 447 -23.38 -9.88 -33.48
C VAL A 447 -21.92 -10.22 -33.83
N ALA A 448 -21.65 -11.41 -34.38
CA ALA A 448 -20.31 -11.79 -34.86
C ALA A 448 -19.81 -10.92 -36.04
N LEU A 449 -20.71 -10.41 -36.89
CA LEU A 449 -20.37 -9.45 -37.95
C LEU A 449 -20.01 -8.07 -37.41
N ALA A 450 -20.62 -7.63 -36.29
CA ALA A 450 -20.24 -6.39 -35.62
C ALA A 450 -18.83 -6.49 -35.04
N ASP A 451 -18.51 -7.60 -34.38
CA ASP A 451 -17.16 -7.93 -33.92
C ASP A 451 -16.14 -7.87 -35.07
N GLN A 452 -16.39 -8.63 -36.15
CA GLN A 452 -15.47 -8.71 -37.29
C GLN A 452 -15.29 -7.39 -38.08
N LEU A 453 -16.36 -6.60 -38.28
CA LEU A 453 -16.33 -5.43 -39.19
C LEU A 453 -16.16 -4.08 -38.50
N CYS A 454 -16.41 -4.04 -37.19
CA CYS A 454 -16.29 -2.83 -36.37
C CYS A 454 -15.18 -2.92 -35.32
N GLY A 455 -14.59 -4.11 -35.09
CA GLY A 455 -13.64 -4.32 -34.00
C GLY A 455 -14.31 -4.27 -32.62
N SER A 456 -15.59 -4.60 -32.55
CA SER A 456 -16.43 -4.46 -31.36
C SER A 456 -16.60 -5.82 -30.69
N THR A 457 -15.75 -6.16 -29.71
CA THR A 457 -15.72 -7.49 -29.07
C THR A 457 -17.05 -7.81 -28.38
N CYS A 458 -17.95 -8.47 -29.12
CA CYS A 458 -19.28 -8.85 -28.66
C CYS A 458 -19.23 -10.12 -27.79
N SER A 459 -18.41 -10.10 -26.74
CA SER A 459 -18.28 -11.23 -25.82
C SER A 459 -19.62 -11.55 -25.19
N THR A 460 -19.91 -12.85 -25.01
CA THR A 460 -21.09 -13.32 -24.27
C THR A 460 -20.91 -13.26 -22.76
N ASP A 461 -19.75 -12.80 -22.29
CA ASP A 461 -19.47 -12.55 -20.87
C ASP A 461 -20.01 -11.16 -20.47
N PRO A 462 -20.92 -11.03 -19.47
CA PRO A 462 -21.59 -9.77 -19.14
C PRO A 462 -20.70 -8.62 -18.62
N GLY A 463 -19.38 -8.78 -18.60
CA GLY A 463 -18.43 -7.91 -17.92
C GLY A 463 -17.82 -6.76 -18.74
N GLN A 464 -17.57 -6.91 -20.06
CA GLN A 464 -16.75 -5.96 -20.81
C GLN A 464 -17.22 -5.67 -22.25
N GLN A 465 -18.00 -4.59 -22.40
CA GLN A 465 -17.48 -3.36 -22.99
C GLN A 465 -18.21 -2.18 -22.34
N ARG A 466 -17.44 -1.35 -21.64
CA ARG A 466 -17.87 -0.21 -20.83
C ARG A 466 -16.93 0.96 -21.15
N GLY A 467 -17.45 2.18 -21.09
CA GLY A 467 -16.70 3.36 -21.56
C GLY A 467 -15.49 3.63 -20.67
N LEU A 468 -14.32 3.79 -21.28
CA LEU A 468 -13.10 4.13 -20.57
C LEU A 468 -13.16 5.61 -20.14
N CYS A 469 -13.19 5.84 -18.84
CA CYS A 469 -13.00 7.17 -18.27
C CYS A 469 -11.52 7.59 -18.45
N LYS A 470 -11.25 8.60 -19.27
CA LYS A 470 -9.92 9.21 -19.49
C LYS A 470 -9.82 10.54 -18.75
N SER A 471 -8.72 10.78 -18.03
CA SER A 471 -8.46 12.08 -17.40
C SER A 471 -8.28 13.19 -18.42
N TYR A 472 -8.93 14.34 -18.20
CA TYR A 472 -8.54 15.61 -18.77
C TYR A 472 -7.21 16.08 -18.16
N LEU A 473 -6.34 16.61 -19.00
CA LEU A 473 -4.96 16.91 -18.63
C LEU A 473 -4.80 18.42 -18.34
N PRO A 474 -3.90 18.87 -17.45
CA PRO A 474 -3.75 20.30 -17.16
C PRO A 474 -3.30 21.06 -18.41
N ASN A 475 -4.22 21.84 -19.02
CA ASN A 475 -4.24 22.54 -20.32
C ASN A 475 -5.39 22.16 -21.28
N GLU A 476 -6.17 21.11 -21.02
CA GLU A 476 -7.24 20.65 -21.94
C GLU A 476 -8.61 21.30 -21.66
N THR A 477 -9.26 21.79 -22.72
CA THR A 477 -10.69 22.15 -22.71
C THR A 477 -11.54 21.07 -23.38
N SER A 478 -12.81 21.01 -22.99
CA SER A 478 -13.83 20.18 -23.61
C SER A 478 -14.34 20.85 -24.91
N PRO A 479 -14.10 20.27 -26.10
CA PRO A 479 -14.53 20.88 -27.37
C PRO A 479 -16.06 20.98 -27.54
N ALA A 480 -16.82 20.36 -26.63
CA ALA A 480 -18.27 20.46 -26.54
C ALA A 480 -18.76 21.63 -25.66
N CYS A 481 -17.87 22.28 -24.89
CA CYS A 481 -18.20 23.37 -23.98
C CYS A 481 -17.67 24.73 -24.42
N SER A 482 -18.54 25.52 -25.06
CA SER A 482 -18.24 26.93 -25.38
C SER A 482 -18.37 27.90 -24.19
N GLY A 483 -18.74 27.40 -23.00
CA GLY A 483 -18.96 28.17 -21.77
C GLY A 483 -17.84 27.98 -20.74
N VAL A 484 -18.18 28.07 -19.45
CA VAL A 484 -17.34 27.63 -18.32
C VAL A 484 -17.72 26.19 -17.98
N ASP A 485 -16.79 25.38 -17.47
CA ASP A 485 -17.05 24.01 -17.01
C ASP A 485 -16.03 23.65 -15.92
N LEU A 486 -16.40 23.72 -14.64
CA LEU A 486 -15.47 23.51 -13.54
C LEU A 486 -15.39 22.06 -13.11
N THR A 487 -14.18 21.62 -12.80
CA THR A 487 -13.93 20.30 -12.20
C THR A 487 -13.17 20.44 -10.90
N VAL A 488 -13.35 19.46 -9.99
CA VAL A 488 -12.54 19.33 -8.78
C VAL A 488 -11.75 18.05 -8.87
N GLY A 489 -10.43 18.14 -8.78
CA GLY A 489 -9.54 16.98 -8.77
C GLY A 489 -9.53 16.27 -7.41
N VAL A 490 -8.63 15.30 -7.26
CA VAL A 490 -8.41 14.62 -5.98
C VAL A 490 -7.70 15.58 -5.01
N PRO A 491 -8.28 15.93 -3.84
CA PRO A 491 -7.68 16.82 -2.87
C PRO A 491 -6.79 15.99 -1.95
N CYS A 492 -5.50 16.27 -1.99
CA CYS A 492 -4.45 15.67 -1.16
C CYS A 492 -3.58 16.78 -0.56
N GLY A 493 -2.82 16.46 0.50
CA GLY A 493 -1.89 17.41 1.12
C GLY A 493 -2.50 18.77 1.55
N GLY A 494 -3.81 18.82 1.83
CA GLY A 494 -4.49 20.05 2.26
C GLY A 494 -4.82 21.07 1.16
N THR A 495 -4.71 20.71 -0.12
CA THR A 495 -5.10 21.58 -1.25
C THR A 495 -6.24 20.98 -2.08
N ILE A 496 -7.13 21.84 -2.60
CA ILE A 496 -8.24 21.45 -3.46
C ILE A 496 -7.96 21.96 -4.89
N PRO A 497 -7.57 21.09 -5.84
CA PRO A 497 -7.40 21.48 -7.23
C PRO A 497 -8.76 21.75 -7.89
N VAL A 498 -8.93 22.94 -8.47
CA VAL A 498 -10.11 23.34 -9.25
C VAL A 498 -9.67 23.74 -10.65
N CYS A 499 -10.22 23.09 -11.68
CA CYS A 499 -9.90 23.35 -13.08
C CYS A 499 -11.09 23.96 -13.82
N ASN A 500 -10.83 24.62 -14.96
CA ASN A 500 -11.86 25.08 -15.89
C ASN A 500 -11.66 24.41 -17.26
N ARG A 501 -12.52 23.45 -17.57
CA ARG A 501 -12.56 22.68 -18.82
C ARG A 501 -13.38 23.35 -19.92
N GLY A 502 -13.97 24.53 -19.68
CA GLY A 502 -14.73 25.27 -20.69
C GLY A 502 -13.88 26.28 -21.46
N ASP A 503 -14.28 26.59 -22.71
CA ASP A 503 -13.59 27.56 -23.57
C ASP A 503 -13.73 29.03 -23.12
N THR A 504 -14.51 29.34 -22.08
CA THR A 504 -14.66 30.68 -21.48
C THR A 504 -13.93 30.77 -20.12
N PRO A 505 -13.19 31.85 -19.83
CA PRO A 505 -12.56 32.04 -18.51
C PRO A 505 -13.57 32.12 -17.35
N ALA A 506 -13.33 31.36 -16.28
CA ALA A 506 -14.10 31.41 -15.05
C ALA A 506 -13.64 32.60 -14.16
N PRO A 507 -14.54 33.35 -13.52
CA PRO A 507 -14.18 34.47 -12.64
C PRO A 507 -13.58 34.01 -11.30
N ALA A 508 -12.96 34.93 -10.56
CA ALA A 508 -12.58 34.68 -9.17
C ALA A 508 -13.82 34.71 -8.23
N GLY A 509 -13.69 34.11 -7.05
CA GLY A 509 -14.71 34.14 -5.98
C GLY A 509 -15.75 33.03 -6.07
N ILE A 510 -15.47 31.95 -6.80
CA ILE A 510 -16.35 30.78 -6.93
C ILE A 510 -16.33 30.01 -5.61
N GLU A 511 -17.49 29.68 -5.06
CA GLU A 511 -17.61 28.99 -3.78
C GLU A 511 -17.31 27.49 -3.89
N ILE A 512 -16.64 26.93 -2.88
CA ILE A 512 -16.47 25.49 -2.66
C ILE A 512 -17.13 25.16 -1.32
N HIS A 513 -18.10 24.24 -1.33
CA HIS A 513 -18.83 23.82 -0.15
C HIS A 513 -18.44 22.40 0.26
N SER A 514 -18.30 22.17 1.57
CA SER A 514 -18.10 20.85 2.16
C SER A 514 -19.39 20.26 2.74
N TYR A 515 -19.48 18.94 2.66
CA TYR A 515 -20.60 18.11 3.12
C TYR A 515 -20.05 16.90 3.91
N PRO A 516 -20.84 16.35 4.86
CA PRO A 516 -20.45 15.14 5.57
C PRO A 516 -20.05 13.98 4.66
N ALA A 517 -19.15 13.11 5.12
CA ALA A 517 -18.80 11.88 4.43
C ALA A 517 -20.05 11.02 4.16
N GLY A 518 -20.27 10.63 2.89
CA GLY A 518 -21.45 9.87 2.49
C GLY A 518 -22.76 10.68 2.49
N ALA A 519 -22.70 12.01 2.43
CA ALA A 519 -23.86 12.87 2.21
C ALA A 519 -24.55 12.62 0.84
N GLY A 520 -23.88 11.93 -0.09
CA GLY A 520 -24.44 11.48 -1.36
C GLY A 520 -24.79 12.63 -2.30
N GLN A 521 -24.04 13.73 -2.21
CA GLN A 521 -24.09 14.88 -3.12
C GLN A 521 -23.28 14.61 -4.40
N LEU A 522 -22.30 13.72 -4.33
CA LEU A 522 -21.56 13.25 -5.51
C LEU A 522 -22.48 12.46 -6.47
N PRO A 523 -22.19 12.48 -7.79
CA PRO A 523 -22.97 11.72 -8.75
C PRO A 523 -22.94 10.21 -8.49
N SER A 524 -23.85 9.49 -9.14
CA SER A 524 -23.82 8.04 -9.28
C SER A 524 -24.54 7.67 -10.57
N SER A 525 -24.39 6.42 -11.03
CA SER A 525 -25.02 5.85 -12.24
C SER A 525 -26.56 5.76 -12.26
N ALA A 526 -27.23 6.53 -11.39
CA ALA A 526 -28.66 6.77 -11.42
C ALA A 526 -28.92 8.20 -11.97
N PRO A 527 -29.60 8.36 -13.12
CA PRO A 527 -29.87 9.67 -13.73
C PRO A 527 -30.57 10.69 -12.80
N SER A 528 -31.33 10.20 -11.82
CA SER A 528 -31.96 11.04 -10.79
C SER A 528 -30.99 11.59 -9.74
N ARG A 529 -29.80 10.99 -9.56
CA ARG A 529 -28.73 11.55 -8.71
C ARG A 529 -27.91 12.60 -9.42
N ILE A 530 -27.62 12.43 -10.72
CA ILE A 530 -26.89 13.43 -11.54
C ILE A 530 -27.60 14.79 -11.53
N LEU A 531 -28.93 14.81 -11.71
CA LEU A 531 -29.72 16.04 -11.62
C LEU A 531 -29.75 16.64 -10.19
N ASN A 532 -29.52 15.83 -9.15
CA ASN A 532 -29.42 16.30 -7.77
C ASN A 532 -28.00 16.76 -7.40
N SER A 533 -26.94 16.19 -7.99
CA SER A 533 -25.54 16.63 -7.79
C SER A 533 -25.25 17.96 -8.49
N CYS A 534 -26.01 18.28 -9.54
CA CYS A 534 -26.12 19.63 -10.12
C CYS A 534 -27.01 20.59 -9.30
N SER A 535 -27.64 20.11 -8.22
CA SER A 535 -28.49 20.92 -7.33
C SER A 535 -28.39 20.49 -5.86
N PRO A 536 -27.17 20.41 -5.28
CA PRO A 536 -26.95 19.97 -3.91
C PRO A 536 -27.66 20.91 -2.93
N THR A 537 -28.15 20.35 -1.82
CA THR A 537 -28.94 21.10 -0.84
C THR A 537 -28.27 21.09 0.53
N GLY A 538 -27.97 22.28 1.04
CA GLY A 538 -27.11 22.46 2.21
C GLY A 538 -25.65 22.64 1.80
N GLY A 539 -24.73 22.17 2.63
CA GLY A 539 -23.30 22.44 2.50
C GLY A 539 -22.84 23.56 3.42
N THR A 540 -21.57 23.54 3.80
CA THR A 540 -20.91 24.62 4.51
C THR A 540 -19.85 25.22 3.60
N LEU A 541 -19.81 26.54 3.44
CA LEU A 541 -18.76 27.21 2.68
C LEU A 541 -17.40 26.88 3.29
N ALA A 542 -16.56 26.15 2.55
CA ALA A 542 -15.23 25.74 2.98
C ALA A 542 -14.17 26.79 2.58
N CYS A 543 -14.27 27.30 1.35
CA CYS A 543 -13.37 28.29 0.76
C CYS A 543 -13.93 28.85 -0.57
N THR A 544 -13.22 29.81 -1.17
CA THR A 544 -13.55 30.42 -2.47
C THR A 544 -12.33 30.52 -3.37
N THR A 545 -12.48 30.41 -4.70
CA THR A 545 -11.36 30.61 -5.64
C THR A 545 -10.79 32.02 -5.54
N ALA A 546 -9.47 32.14 -5.33
CA ALA A 546 -8.82 33.44 -5.10
C ALA A 546 -8.56 34.23 -6.39
N GLN A 547 -8.57 33.57 -7.55
CA GLN A 547 -8.23 34.15 -8.85
C GLN A 547 -9.11 33.56 -9.97
N PRO A 548 -9.24 34.23 -11.12
CA PRO A 548 -9.91 33.68 -12.30
C PRO A 548 -9.17 32.45 -12.82
N ILE A 549 -9.89 31.52 -13.45
CA ILE A 549 -9.34 30.29 -14.04
C ILE A 549 -9.51 30.36 -15.55
N ALA A 550 -8.40 30.39 -16.28
CA ALA A 550 -8.43 30.42 -17.74
C ALA A 550 -8.91 29.07 -18.33
N PRO A 551 -9.41 29.03 -19.58
CA PRO A 551 -9.74 27.79 -20.28
C PRO A 551 -8.57 26.80 -20.27
N GLY A 552 -8.83 25.56 -19.84
CA GLY A 552 -7.88 24.46 -19.74
C GLY A 552 -7.03 24.46 -18.46
N GLU A 553 -7.02 25.56 -17.70
CA GLU A 553 -6.12 25.73 -16.55
C GLU A 553 -6.72 25.22 -15.22
N CYS A 554 -5.83 24.95 -14.26
CA CYS A 554 -6.17 24.54 -12.90
C CYS A 554 -5.55 25.48 -11.86
N ILE A 555 -6.21 25.66 -10.72
CA ILE A 555 -5.69 26.36 -9.55
C ILE A 555 -5.81 25.49 -8.30
N SER A 556 -4.79 25.51 -7.44
CA SER A 556 -4.85 24.86 -6.13
C SER A 556 -5.44 25.82 -5.10
N VAL A 557 -6.63 25.49 -4.57
CA VAL A 557 -7.30 26.27 -3.53
C VAL A 557 -6.90 25.71 -2.17
N ALA A 558 -6.12 26.51 -1.41
CA ALA A 558 -5.63 26.16 -0.08
C ALA A 558 -6.37 26.93 1.02
N GLY A 559 -6.23 26.49 2.27
CA GLY A 559 -6.78 27.20 3.45
C GLY A 559 -8.28 27.01 3.67
N CYS A 560 -8.86 25.94 3.12
CA CYS A 560 -10.26 25.61 3.27
C CYS A 560 -10.57 25.13 4.70
N THR A 561 -11.59 25.72 5.34
CA THR A 561 -11.89 25.46 6.76
C THR A 561 -13.03 24.46 6.94
N GLY A 562 -12.95 23.62 7.98
CA GLY A 562 -14.01 22.64 8.29
C GLY A 562 -14.08 21.46 7.33
N VAL A 563 -12.96 21.10 6.70
CA VAL A 563 -12.82 19.90 5.85
C VAL A 563 -12.00 18.85 6.60
N ALA A 564 -12.33 17.58 6.37
CA ALA A 564 -11.69 16.41 6.98
C ALA A 564 -11.82 15.21 6.04
N ASP A 565 -11.07 14.14 6.30
CA ASP A 565 -10.98 13.01 5.37
C ASP A 565 -12.31 12.30 5.17
N GLY A 566 -12.60 11.98 3.90
CA GLY A 566 -13.86 11.39 3.47
C GLY A 566 -15.01 12.38 3.28
N MET A 567 -14.85 13.67 3.63
CA MET A 567 -15.88 14.69 3.40
C MET A 567 -16.07 14.95 1.90
N GLU A 568 -17.32 15.13 1.47
CA GLU A 568 -17.66 15.48 0.09
C GLU A 568 -17.51 16.99 -0.14
N LEU A 569 -17.01 17.39 -1.30
CA LEU A 569 -16.74 18.78 -1.71
C LEU A 569 -17.46 19.04 -3.04
N ILE A 570 -18.08 20.22 -3.20
CA ILE A 570 -18.68 20.66 -4.47
C ILE A 570 -18.23 22.09 -4.80
N VAL A 571 -17.71 22.33 -6.02
CA VAL A 571 -17.47 23.69 -6.54
C VAL A 571 -18.70 24.25 -7.27
N ASN A 572 -18.88 25.57 -7.21
CA ASN A 572 -20.00 26.29 -7.84
C ASN A 572 -21.41 25.74 -7.52
N PRO A 573 -21.75 25.44 -6.25
CA PRO A 573 -23.08 24.98 -5.89
C PRO A 573 -24.16 26.06 -6.11
N PRO A 574 -25.45 25.69 -6.19
CA PRO A 574 -26.53 26.64 -6.43
C PRO A 574 -26.67 27.69 -5.32
N GLY A 575 -26.50 28.95 -5.68
CA GLY A 575 -26.52 30.05 -4.71
C GLY A 575 -26.42 31.44 -5.35
N PRO A 576 -26.47 32.51 -4.53
CA PRO A 576 -26.31 33.90 -4.96
C PRO A 576 -24.83 34.21 -5.30
N GLY A 577 -24.34 33.56 -6.34
CA GLY A 577 -22.93 33.54 -6.75
C GLY A 577 -22.62 32.48 -7.81
N GLN A 578 -23.55 31.53 -8.05
CA GLN A 578 -23.39 30.48 -9.04
C GLN A 578 -23.17 31.05 -10.45
N ILE A 579 -22.14 30.56 -11.14
CA ILE A 579 -21.90 30.84 -12.57
C ILE A 579 -22.56 29.77 -13.45
N ALA A 580 -22.91 30.12 -14.68
CA ALA A 580 -23.53 29.19 -15.63
C ALA A 580 -22.48 28.32 -16.31
N GLU A 581 -22.66 27.00 -16.25
CA GLU A 581 -21.69 26.02 -16.73
C GLU A 581 -22.26 25.11 -17.82
N CYS A 582 -21.39 24.47 -18.59
CA CYS A 582 -21.77 23.48 -19.60
C CYS A 582 -22.20 22.15 -18.97
N GLN A 583 -21.46 21.67 -17.97
CA GLN A 583 -21.76 20.53 -17.13
C GLN A 583 -21.59 20.95 -15.67
N CYS A 584 -22.20 20.18 -14.76
CA CYS A 584 -22.18 20.44 -13.32
C CYS A 584 -22.05 19.15 -12.48
N ALA A 585 -21.98 17.98 -13.13
CA ALA A 585 -21.86 16.68 -12.47
C ALA A 585 -20.40 16.38 -12.07
N ASN A 586 -19.46 17.00 -12.78
CA ASN A 586 -18.01 16.95 -12.65
C ASN A 586 -17.44 17.87 -11.55
N ASN A 587 -18.30 18.65 -10.88
CA ASN A 587 -17.94 19.64 -9.86
C ASN A 587 -17.60 19.06 -8.47
N GLY A 588 -17.69 17.73 -8.30
CA GLY A 588 -17.68 17.07 -6.99
C GLY A 588 -16.43 16.27 -6.67
N SER A 589 -16.03 16.26 -5.39
CA SER A 589 -14.83 15.54 -4.92
C SER A 589 -14.92 14.99 -3.49
N VAL A 590 -13.99 14.10 -3.11
CA VAL A 590 -13.83 13.58 -1.73
C VAL A 590 -12.47 14.01 -1.20
N TYR A 591 -12.44 14.68 -0.05
CA TYR A 591 -11.20 15.18 0.56
C TYR A 591 -10.37 14.08 1.23
N GLN A 592 -9.04 14.12 1.07
CA GLN A 592 -8.07 13.29 1.79
C GLN A 592 -6.89 14.13 2.32
N SER A 593 -6.30 13.76 3.46
CA SER A 593 -5.17 14.48 4.07
C SER A 593 -3.79 13.88 3.77
N ALA A 594 -3.73 12.65 3.26
CA ALA A 594 -2.48 11.98 2.89
C ALA A 594 -1.83 12.56 1.62
N GLU A 595 -0.54 12.29 1.44
CA GLU A 595 0.20 12.52 0.20
C GLU A 595 0.09 11.35 -0.80
N CYS A 596 0.34 11.60 -2.09
CA CYS A 596 0.19 10.63 -3.18
C CYS A 596 1.55 10.11 -3.68
N ALA A 597 1.75 8.78 -3.78
CA ALA A 597 2.97 8.15 -4.28
C ALA A 597 2.73 6.80 -5.01
N SER A 598 3.69 6.34 -5.84
CA SER A 598 3.55 5.23 -6.81
C SER A 598 4.69 4.18 -6.76
N PRO A 599 4.43 2.86 -6.83
CA PRO A 599 5.45 1.79 -6.80
C PRO A 599 5.73 1.09 -8.15
N GLY A 600 6.91 0.45 -8.29
CA GLY A 600 7.40 -0.19 -9.54
C GLY A 600 7.81 -1.68 -9.44
N CYS A 601 8.27 -2.24 -10.57
CA CYS A 601 8.40 -3.69 -10.80
C CYS A 601 9.52 -4.40 -9.99
N VAL A 602 9.26 -5.63 -9.54
CA VAL A 602 10.12 -6.39 -8.62
C VAL A 602 10.44 -7.79 -9.17
N ALA A 603 11.73 -8.02 -9.42
CA ALA A 603 12.31 -9.34 -9.65
C ALA A 603 12.03 -10.30 -8.48
N THR A 604 11.91 -11.62 -8.75
CA THR A 604 11.38 -12.60 -7.77
C THR A 604 12.02 -12.45 -6.40
N ALA A 605 11.22 -11.94 -5.46
CA ALA A 605 11.67 -11.40 -4.20
C ALA A 605 11.04 -12.19 -3.05
N SER A 606 11.81 -13.11 -2.47
CA SER A 606 11.42 -13.68 -1.17
C SER A 606 11.72 -12.65 -0.09
N ALA A 607 10.67 -12.12 0.53
CA ALA A 607 10.75 -11.24 1.68
C ALA A 607 10.46 -12.01 2.97
N SER A 608 11.52 -12.41 3.69
CA SER A 608 11.38 -12.91 5.06
C SER A 608 11.20 -11.72 6.01
N THR A 609 10.11 -11.68 6.77
CA THR A 609 9.91 -10.66 7.81
C THR A 609 10.63 -11.09 9.09
N ILE A 610 11.64 -10.32 9.53
CA ILE A 610 12.33 -10.58 10.79
C ILE A 610 11.52 -9.93 11.91
N ARG A 611 10.66 -10.73 12.53
CA ARG A 611 9.91 -10.33 13.73
C ARG A 611 10.80 -10.45 14.97
N PRO A 612 10.75 -9.50 15.92
CA PRO A 612 11.35 -9.69 17.24
C PRO A 612 10.74 -10.92 17.92
N VAL A 613 11.57 -11.71 18.59
CA VAL A 613 11.12 -12.91 19.30
C VAL A 613 11.03 -12.63 20.79
N THR A 614 9.98 -13.15 21.43
CA THR A 614 9.76 -13.07 22.87
C THR A 614 9.42 -14.46 23.43
N LEU A 615 10.21 -14.92 24.40
CA LEU A 615 10.03 -16.21 25.06
C LEU A 615 9.47 -16.05 26.47
N PHE A 616 8.50 -16.89 26.84
CA PHE A 616 8.21 -17.18 28.23
C PHE A 616 8.85 -18.51 28.62
N VAL A 617 9.85 -18.48 29.50
CA VAL A 617 10.59 -19.67 29.94
C VAL A 617 10.09 -20.11 31.31
N ALA A 618 9.47 -21.29 31.37
CA ALA A 618 8.88 -21.88 32.57
C ALA A 618 9.70 -23.09 33.04
N LEU A 619 10.54 -22.92 34.07
CA LEU A 619 11.43 -23.97 34.58
C LEU A 619 10.89 -24.66 35.85
N ASP A 620 10.79 -25.98 35.78
CA ASP A 620 10.51 -26.87 36.90
C ASP A 620 11.61 -26.78 38.00
N ARG A 621 11.16 -26.59 39.23
CA ARG A 621 11.96 -26.46 40.46
C ARG A 621 11.48 -27.46 41.55
N SER A 622 10.67 -28.45 41.18
CA SER A 622 10.09 -29.46 42.07
C SER A 622 11.13 -30.35 42.76
N GLY A 623 10.70 -31.15 43.74
CA GLY A 623 11.58 -31.99 44.54
C GLY A 623 12.35 -33.05 43.75
N SER A 624 11.87 -33.45 42.56
CA SER A 624 12.54 -34.40 41.65
C SER A 624 13.83 -33.83 41.03
N MET A 625 13.91 -32.51 40.88
CA MET A 625 15.13 -31.80 40.45
C MET A 625 16.28 -31.93 41.46
N VAL A 626 15.98 -32.29 42.72
CA VAL A 626 16.95 -32.42 43.81
C VAL A 626 17.13 -33.85 44.27
N THR A 627 16.04 -34.61 44.37
CA THR A 627 16.05 -35.93 44.98
C THR A 627 15.25 -36.94 44.17
N SER A 628 15.85 -38.11 43.94
CA SER A 628 15.17 -39.26 43.34
C SER A 628 15.46 -40.49 44.19
N GLY A 629 14.42 -41.16 44.68
CA GLY A 629 14.56 -42.32 45.58
C GLY A 629 15.38 -42.04 46.86
N GLY A 630 15.34 -40.81 47.38
CA GLY A 630 16.15 -40.37 48.53
C GLY A 630 17.62 -40.08 48.24
N THR A 631 18.07 -40.21 46.98
CA THR A 631 19.43 -39.84 46.55
C THR A 631 19.43 -38.43 45.96
N ASN A 632 20.46 -37.63 46.28
CA ASN A 632 20.64 -36.30 45.68
C ASN A 632 21.03 -36.44 44.19
N VAL A 633 20.22 -35.85 43.31
CA VAL A 633 20.38 -35.82 41.85
C VAL A 633 20.52 -34.39 41.30
N SER A 634 20.69 -33.37 42.14
CA SER A 634 20.79 -31.98 41.67
C SER A 634 21.98 -31.76 40.73
N ALA A 635 23.06 -32.52 40.91
CA ALA A 635 24.24 -32.51 40.03
C ALA A 635 23.98 -33.06 38.62
N SER A 636 22.91 -33.85 38.41
CA SER A 636 22.54 -34.42 37.09
C SER A 636 21.26 -33.82 36.49
N ARG A 637 20.52 -33.00 37.24
CA ARG A 637 19.27 -32.36 36.81
C ARG A 637 19.32 -30.84 36.97
N TRP A 638 19.13 -30.33 38.18
CA TRP A 638 19.07 -28.89 38.45
C TRP A 638 20.31 -28.12 37.98
N ASN A 639 21.51 -28.54 38.39
CA ASN A 639 22.75 -27.84 38.06
C ASN A 639 22.97 -27.72 36.55
N PRO A 640 22.97 -28.80 35.74
CA PRO A 640 23.11 -28.68 34.29
C PRO A 640 21.95 -27.93 33.63
N ALA A 641 20.72 -28.04 34.11
CA ALA A 641 19.59 -27.28 33.57
C ALA A 641 19.72 -25.77 33.79
N ARG A 642 20.15 -25.36 35.00
CA ARG A 642 20.45 -23.96 35.34
C ARG A 642 21.60 -23.42 34.50
N GLU A 643 22.72 -24.16 34.41
CA GLU A 643 23.87 -23.69 33.63
C GLU A 643 23.60 -23.69 32.11
N ALA A 644 22.64 -24.46 31.61
CA ALA A 644 22.20 -24.38 30.20
C ALA A 644 21.46 -23.07 29.91
N LEU A 645 20.49 -22.70 30.77
CA LEU A 645 19.78 -21.42 30.67
C LEU A 645 20.74 -20.25 30.85
N ARG A 646 21.62 -20.29 31.85
CA ARG A 646 22.66 -19.27 32.04
C ARG A 646 23.54 -19.13 30.79
N ALA A 647 24.05 -20.23 30.24
CA ALA A 647 24.86 -20.22 29.02
C ALA A 647 24.08 -19.95 27.72
N PHE A 648 22.74 -19.79 27.79
CA PHE A 648 21.88 -19.34 26.71
C PHE A 648 21.55 -17.85 26.82
N PHE A 649 21.40 -17.33 28.05
CA PHE A 649 21.21 -15.90 28.31
C PHE A 649 22.52 -15.12 28.14
N GLU A 650 23.66 -15.66 28.61
CA GLU A 650 25.02 -15.11 28.42
C GLU A 650 25.60 -15.35 27.01
N ASP A 651 24.81 -15.84 26.06
CA ASP A 651 25.23 -16.06 24.67
C ASP A 651 24.93 -14.80 23.84
N PRO A 652 25.94 -14.08 23.31
CA PRO A 652 25.70 -12.87 22.51
C PRO A 652 24.84 -13.13 21.27
N ALA A 653 24.76 -14.38 20.79
CA ALA A 653 23.85 -14.77 19.71
C ALA A 653 22.37 -14.85 20.14
N SER A 654 22.05 -14.56 21.41
CA SER A 654 20.70 -14.35 21.95
C SER A 654 20.30 -12.87 21.99
N ALA A 655 21.15 -11.94 21.52
CA ALA A 655 20.80 -10.53 21.36
C ALA A 655 19.53 -10.33 20.52
N GLY A 656 18.71 -9.36 20.92
CA GLY A 656 17.37 -9.06 20.38
C GLY A 656 16.23 -9.88 20.99
N LEU A 657 16.52 -10.91 21.80
CA LEU A 657 15.51 -11.79 22.38
C LEU A 657 14.83 -11.16 23.60
N GLY A 658 13.51 -11.08 23.59
CA GLY A 658 12.70 -10.81 24.77
C GLY A 658 12.58 -12.09 25.60
N VAL A 659 12.82 -12.02 26.91
CA VAL A 659 12.69 -13.21 27.78
C VAL A 659 12.00 -12.82 29.08
N ALA A 660 10.79 -13.34 29.27
CA ALA A 660 10.14 -13.46 30.57
C ALA A 660 10.47 -14.83 31.18
N PHE A 661 10.70 -14.89 32.49
CA PHE A 661 11.12 -16.12 33.16
C PHE A 661 10.29 -16.41 34.42
N ARG A 662 9.97 -17.69 34.65
CA ARG A 662 9.21 -18.16 35.82
C ARG A 662 9.67 -19.55 36.27
N PHE A 663 9.71 -19.76 37.59
CA PHE A 663 9.83 -21.10 38.20
C PHE A 663 8.47 -21.66 38.60
N TRP A 664 8.34 -22.98 38.57
CA TRP A 664 7.21 -23.73 39.11
C TRP A 664 7.67 -25.05 39.77
N PRO A 665 7.14 -25.48 40.93
CA PRO A 665 6.35 -24.68 41.85
C PRO A 665 7.19 -23.54 42.46
N HIS A 666 6.62 -22.33 42.56
CA HIS A 666 7.27 -21.20 43.22
C HIS A 666 6.32 -20.06 43.62
N ASP A 667 6.46 -19.58 44.84
CA ASP A 667 5.48 -18.71 45.52
C ASP A 667 5.72 -17.20 45.35
N ASN A 668 6.78 -16.82 44.65
CA ASN A 668 7.20 -15.43 44.48
C ASN A 668 7.41 -15.14 42.97
N PRO A 669 6.70 -14.17 42.37
CA PRO A 669 5.88 -13.12 43.01
C PRO A 669 4.47 -13.53 43.49
N GLY A 670 3.91 -14.63 43.01
CA GLY A 670 2.63 -15.20 43.48
C GLY A 670 2.67 -16.73 43.62
N PRO A 671 1.67 -17.37 44.25
CA PRO A 671 1.62 -18.81 44.50
C PRO A 671 1.42 -19.64 43.21
N CYS A 672 2.48 -19.81 42.42
CA CYS A 672 2.49 -20.82 41.37
C CYS A 672 2.83 -22.19 41.99
N ASN A 673 1.94 -22.73 42.81
CA ASN A 673 2.10 -24.00 43.52
C ASN A 673 0.74 -24.67 43.78
N ASP A 674 0.74 -25.87 44.35
CA ASP A 674 -0.46 -26.67 44.67
C ASP A 674 -0.80 -26.72 46.19
N SER A 675 -0.46 -25.66 46.94
CA SER A 675 -0.62 -25.59 48.42
C SER A 675 -2.08 -25.70 48.91
N GLY A 676 -3.07 -25.64 48.00
CA GLY A 676 -4.50 -25.76 48.29
C GLY A 676 -4.99 -27.15 48.73
N GLY A 677 -4.11 -28.15 48.83
CA GLY A 677 -4.47 -29.50 49.32
C GLY A 677 -5.19 -30.36 48.28
N GLY A 678 -4.78 -30.26 47.01
CA GLY A 678 -5.30 -31.09 45.91
C GLY A 678 -6.58 -30.57 45.24
N VAL A 679 -6.92 -29.29 45.45
CA VAL A 679 -8.01 -28.61 44.74
C VAL A 679 -7.41 -27.51 43.88
N CYS A 680 -7.65 -27.52 42.56
CA CYS A 680 -7.28 -26.40 41.70
C CYS A 680 -8.20 -25.21 42.00
N LEU A 681 -7.64 -24.09 42.41
CA LEU A 681 -8.38 -22.85 42.53
C LEU A 681 -8.30 -22.10 41.18
N PRO A 682 -9.38 -21.43 40.74
CA PRO A 682 -9.37 -20.67 39.48
C PRO A 682 -8.31 -19.55 39.41
N ASP A 683 -7.76 -19.16 40.55
CA ASP A 683 -6.74 -18.11 40.66
C ASP A 683 -5.30 -18.65 40.45
N ASP A 684 -5.06 -19.96 40.60
CA ASP A 684 -3.71 -20.57 40.52
C ASP A 684 -3.04 -20.34 39.15
N ALA A 685 -3.85 -20.31 38.07
CA ALA A 685 -3.39 -20.02 36.71
C ALA A 685 -2.88 -18.57 36.54
N ARG A 686 -3.54 -17.60 37.18
CA ARG A 686 -3.11 -16.19 37.20
C ARG A 686 -1.83 -16.01 38.00
N ASP A 687 -1.64 -16.77 39.06
CA ASP A 687 -0.42 -16.69 39.87
C ASP A 687 0.80 -17.36 39.21
N CYS A 688 0.58 -18.33 38.31
CA CYS A 688 1.61 -18.87 37.43
C CYS A 688 1.96 -17.98 36.22
N SER A 689 1.07 -17.09 35.76
CA SER A 689 1.37 -16.20 34.63
C SER A 689 2.27 -15.01 34.97
N VAL A 690 2.41 -14.64 36.25
CA VAL A 690 3.28 -13.52 36.67
C VAL A 690 4.76 -13.97 36.69
N PRO A 691 5.65 -13.45 35.83
CA PRO A 691 7.05 -13.86 35.79
C PRO A 691 7.87 -13.33 36.98
N ILE A 692 8.95 -14.03 37.35
CA ILE A 692 9.93 -13.55 38.34
C ILE A 692 10.94 -12.57 37.72
N VAL A 693 11.22 -12.70 36.42
CA VAL A 693 11.89 -11.67 35.62
C VAL A 693 10.90 -11.23 34.54
N PRO A 694 10.30 -10.03 34.66
CA PRO A 694 9.36 -9.55 33.66
C PRO A 694 10.07 -9.14 32.38
N PHE A 695 9.30 -9.13 31.30
CA PHE A 695 9.63 -8.48 30.04
C PHE A 695 8.42 -7.63 29.64
N ASP A 696 8.66 -6.38 29.24
CA ASP A 696 7.65 -5.33 29.02
C ASP A 696 7.56 -4.89 27.55
N GLY A 697 8.17 -5.65 26.63
CA GLY A 697 8.25 -5.35 25.20
C GLY A 697 9.25 -4.25 24.84
N THR A 698 9.83 -3.54 25.80
CA THR A 698 10.77 -2.46 25.48
C THR A 698 12.10 -3.00 24.95
N ALA A 699 12.66 -2.31 23.95
CA ALA A 699 13.98 -2.67 23.40
C ALA A 699 15.09 -2.67 24.48
N ALA A 700 14.98 -1.79 25.49
CA ALA A 700 15.91 -1.72 26.63
C ALA A 700 15.80 -2.92 27.62
N ARG A 701 14.79 -3.78 27.46
CA ARG A 701 14.60 -5.03 28.22
C ARG A 701 14.83 -6.29 27.39
N ARG A 702 15.24 -6.17 26.13
CA ARG A 702 15.71 -7.31 25.32
C ARG A 702 17.14 -7.65 25.70
N LEU A 703 17.51 -8.92 25.52
CA LEU A 703 18.91 -9.32 25.57
C LEU A 703 19.72 -8.57 24.51
N THR A 704 20.99 -8.31 24.80
CA THR A 704 21.94 -7.58 23.97
C THR A 704 23.18 -8.43 23.73
N ALA A 705 24.18 -7.90 23.02
CA ALA A 705 25.47 -8.56 22.85
C ALA A 705 26.49 -8.20 23.96
N ASP A 706 26.17 -7.21 24.80
CA ASP A 706 27.01 -6.81 25.92
C ASP A 706 26.80 -7.74 27.13
N PRO A 707 27.84 -8.11 27.87
CA PRO A 707 27.68 -8.92 29.08
C PRO A 707 27.05 -8.13 30.23
N ALA A 708 26.40 -8.83 31.16
CA ALA A 708 25.96 -8.24 32.41
C ALA A 708 27.13 -7.56 33.17
N PRO A 709 26.92 -6.39 33.82
CA PRO A 709 25.63 -5.76 34.09
C PRO A 709 25.21 -4.67 33.08
N LEU A 710 25.86 -4.56 31.92
CA LEU A 710 25.47 -3.61 30.88
C LEU A 710 24.13 -4.04 30.26
N ASP A 711 24.02 -5.32 29.93
CA ASP A 711 22.72 -5.95 29.70
C ASP A 711 21.96 -6.11 31.03
N GLN A 712 20.90 -5.30 31.19
CA GLN A 712 20.05 -5.34 32.37
C GLN A 712 19.12 -6.56 32.40
N GLN A 713 18.78 -7.15 31.24
CA GLN A 713 17.93 -8.33 31.17
C GLN A 713 18.73 -9.60 31.41
N GLU A 714 19.93 -9.75 30.83
CA GLU A 714 20.88 -10.82 31.17
C GLU A 714 21.17 -10.79 32.67
N PHE A 715 21.49 -9.62 33.23
CA PHE A 715 21.73 -9.47 34.65
C PHE A 715 20.53 -9.90 35.50
N ALA A 716 19.30 -9.55 35.11
CA ALA A 716 18.09 -9.95 35.82
C ALA A 716 17.84 -11.47 35.74
N LEU A 717 17.95 -12.06 34.54
CA LEU A 717 17.76 -13.49 34.28
C LEU A 717 18.80 -14.35 35.00
N VAL A 718 20.09 -14.02 34.86
CA VAL A 718 21.19 -14.73 35.51
C VAL A 718 21.09 -14.60 37.03
N ASN A 719 20.73 -13.43 37.57
CA ASN A 719 20.45 -13.28 39.01
C ASN A 719 19.29 -14.17 39.49
N ALA A 720 18.20 -14.25 38.70
CA ALA A 720 17.04 -15.08 39.04
C ALA A 720 17.33 -16.59 39.01
N LEU A 721 18.44 -17.05 38.42
CA LEU A 721 18.86 -18.46 38.42
C LEU A 721 19.62 -18.90 39.69
N TYR A 722 20.10 -17.98 40.53
CA TYR A 722 20.85 -18.33 41.75
C TYR A 722 20.07 -18.90 42.96
N PRO A 723 18.74 -18.72 43.12
CA PRO A 723 18.00 -19.50 44.10
C PRO A 723 18.27 -21.00 43.86
N GLY A 724 18.68 -21.72 44.90
CA GLY A 724 18.85 -23.17 44.80
C GLY A 724 17.54 -23.88 44.45
N PRO A 725 17.55 -25.16 44.07
CA PRO A 725 16.32 -25.85 43.71
C PRO A 725 15.31 -25.93 44.88
N GLY A 726 14.06 -26.29 44.61
CA GLY A 726 13.06 -26.52 45.65
C GLY A 726 13.47 -27.70 46.53
N ALA A 727 13.60 -27.48 47.83
CA ALA A 727 13.95 -28.55 48.77
C ALA A 727 12.80 -29.57 49.00
N SER A 728 11.58 -29.17 48.62
CA SER A 728 10.34 -29.93 48.67
C SER A 728 9.33 -29.24 47.75
N GLY A 729 8.54 -30.02 47.02
CA GLY A 729 7.50 -29.51 46.12
C GLY A 729 7.13 -30.56 45.08
N ASP A 730 5.85 -30.60 44.75
CA ASP A 730 5.28 -31.46 43.72
C ASP A 730 5.50 -30.87 42.31
N THR A 731 4.99 -31.51 41.26
CA THR A 731 5.14 -31.11 39.85
C THR A 731 3.77 -30.68 39.29
N PRO A 732 3.27 -29.47 39.60
CA PRO A 732 1.94 -28.99 39.19
C PRO A 732 1.92 -28.52 37.73
N MET A 733 1.99 -29.47 36.81
CA MET A 733 2.23 -29.22 35.39
C MET A 733 1.10 -28.41 34.70
N TYR A 734 -0.16 -28.69 35.04
CA TYR A 734 -1.33 -28.01 34.45
C TYR A 734 -1.34 -26.49 34.72
N PRO A 735 -1.38 -25.99 35.98
CA PRO A 735 -1.41 -24.54 36.23
C PRO A 735 -0.13 -23.84 35.79
N ALA A 736 1.03 -24.53 35.82
CA ALA A 736 2.28 -23.99 35.32
C ALA A 736 2.25 -23.73 33.81
N LEU A 737 1.67 -24.66 33.03
CA LEU A 737 1.51 -24.48 31.58
C LEU A 737 0.41 -23.44 31.29
N ASP A 738 -0.71 -23.50 32.00
CA ASP A 738 -1.84 -22.57 31.84
C ASP A 738 -1.42 -21.11 32.05
N GLY A 739 -0.69 -20.84 33.13
CA GLY A 739 -0.13 -19.52 33.40
C GLY A 739 0.90 -19.08 32.36
N ALA A 740 1.78 -19.98 31.90
CA ALA A 740 2.75 -19.70 30.85
C ALA A 740 2.07 -19.36 29.51
N THR A 741 1.04 -20.11 29.11
CA THR A 741 0.25 -19.82 27.92
C THR A 741 -0.57 -18.55 28.08
N THR A 742 -1.16 -18.30 29.26
CA THR A 742 -1.91 -17.07 29.55
C THR A 742 -1.04 -15.83 29.37
N TRP A 743 0.15 -15.79 29.97
CA TRP A 743 1.08 -14.67 29.80
C TRP A 743 1.43 -14.46 28.32
N ALA A 744 1.73 -15.55 27.61
CA ALA A 744 2.14 -15.48 26.21
C ALA A 744 1.00 -15.05 25.27
N ILE A 745 -0.24 -15.47 25.54
CA ILE A 745 -1.44 -15.03 24.80
C ILE A 745 -1.73 -13.55 25.05
N ASP A 746 -1.71 -13.12 26.32
CA ASP A 746 -1.93 -11.71 26.69
C ASP A 746 -0.85 -10.81 26.05
N TYR A 747 0.41 -11.23 26.12
CA TYR A 747 1.54 -10.52 25.52
C TYR A 747 1.43 -10.48 23.98
N LYS A 748 1.18 -11.62 23.30
CA LYS A 748 0.98 -11.67 21.84
C LYS A 748 -0.20 -10.84 21.36
N SER A 749 -1.25 -10.72 22.19
CA SER A 749 -2.42 -9.88 21.89
C SER A 749 -2.11 -8.38 22.00
N ALA A 750 -1.18 -8.00 22.87
CA ALA A 750 -0.67 -6.63 22.98
C ALA A 750 0.43 -6.30 21.94
N HIS A 751 1.18 -7.32 21.51
CA HIS A 751 2.34 -7.24 20.61
C HIS A 751 2.18 -8.14 19.38
N PRO A 752 1.17 -7.91 18.50
CA PRO A 752 0.91 -8.74 17.32
C PRO A 752 2.07 -8.76 16.31
N GLU A 753 2.94 -7.75 16.33
CA GLU A 753 4.17 -7.62 15.55
C GLU A 753 5.26 -8.65 15.90
N GLU A 754 5.30 -9.14 17.14
CA GLU A 754 6.35 -10.05 17.63
C GLU A 754 6.00 -11.53 17.45
N GLU A 755 7.00 -12.40 17.34
CA GLU A 755 6.80 -13.85 17.50
C GLU A 755 6.93 -14.25 18.97
N VAL A 756 5.93 -14.97 19.50
CA VAL A 756 5.83 -15.28 20.93
C VAL A 756 5.74 -16.78 21.14
N ALA A 757 6.61 -17.31 21.99
CA ALA A 757 6.66 -18.75 22.28
C ALA A 757 6.89 -19.07 23.76
N VAL A 758 6.31 -20.17 24.21
CA VAL A 758 6.54 -20.76 25.54
C VAL A 758 7.62 -21.83 25.45
N VAL A 759 8.58 -21.79 26.37
CA VAL A 759 9.56 -22.87 26.59
C VAL A 759 9.27 -23.51 27.94
N PHE A 760 8.60 -24.65 27.91
CA PHE A 760 8.13 -25.36 29.09
C PHE A 760 9.08 -26.51 29.46
N VAL A 761 9.69 -26.46 30.63
CA VAL A 761 10.83 -27.33 31.00
C VAL A 761 10.53 -28.10 32.28
N THR A 762 10.64 -29.44 32.26
CA THR A 762 10.34 -30.31 33.41
C THR A 762 11.24 -31.55 33.53
N ASP A 763 11.44 -32.03 34.75
CA ASP A 763 12.07 -33.32 35.03
C ASP A 763 11.11 -34.40 35.54
N GLY A 764 9.83 -34.05 35.71
CA GLY A 764 8.85 -34.79 36.50
C GLY A 764 7.61 -35.22 35.73
N ILE A 765 6.75 -35.95 36.43
CA ILE A 765 5.41 -36.34 35.96
C ILE A 765 4.37 -35.45 36.66
N PRO A 766 3.24 -35.11 36.02
CA PRO A 766 2.15 -34.40 36.69
C PRO A 766 1.71 -35.14 37.95
N SER A 767 1.67 -34.45 39.08
CA SER A 767 1.43 -35.06 40.40
C SER A 767 0.06 -34.73 40.99
N HIS A 768 -0.39 -33.48 40.86
CA HIS A 768 -1.65 -32.97 41.40
C HIS A 768 -2.36 -32.03 40.41
N CYS A 769 -3.50 -31.51 40.84
CA CYS A 769 -4.43 -30.72 40.02
C CYS A 769 -5.01 -31.57 38.88
N ASP A 770 -4.84 -31.18 37.61
CA ASP A 770 -5.16 -32.03 36.47
C ASP A 770 -3.88 -32.73 35.98
N THR A 771 -3.85 -34.05 36.10
CA THR A 771 -2.73 -34.89 35.65
C THR A 771 -3.04 -35.61 34.34
N VAL A 772 -4.16 -35.31 33.68
CA VAL A 772 -4.57 -35.93 32.42
C VAL A 772 -3.76 -35.32 31.26
N PRO A 773 -2.95 -36.12 30.54
CA PRO A 773 -2.08 -35.61 29.46
C PRO A 773 -2.81 -34.76 28.42
N ASN A 774 -4.03 -35.17 28.05
CA ASN A 774 -4.85 -34.46 27.07
C ASN A 774 -5.28 -33.07 27.55
N HIS A 775 -5.65 -32.92 28.83
CA HIS A 775 -6.10 -31.63 29.35
C HIS A 775 -4.94 -30.64 29.46
N ILE A 776 -3.77 -31.11 29.88
CA ILE A 776 -2.54 -30.30 29.90
C ILE A 776 -2.18 -29.86 28.47
N ALA A 777 -2.16 -30.78 27.50
CA ALA A 777 -1.81 -30.46 26.12
C ALA A 777 -2.87 -29.61 25.37
N ASP A 778 -4.11 -29.57 25.84
CA ASP A 778 -5.17 -28.73 25.27
C ASP A 778 -4.97 -27.23 25.58
N LEU A 779 -4.25 -26.89 26.66
CA LEU A 779 -3.80 -25.52 26.93
C LEU A 779 -2.84 -25.03 25.83
N ALA A 780 -1.88 -25.88 25.47
CA ALA A 780 -0.95 -25.62 24.38
C ALA A 780 -1.67 -25.58 23.02
N ARG A 781 -2.67 -26.45 22.78
CA ARG A 781 -3.53 -26.38 21.59
C ARG A 781 -4.19 -25.02 21.46
N ASN A 782 -4.84 -24.55 22.52
CA ASN A 782 -5.54 -23.26 22.51
C ASN A 782 -4.58 -22.09 22.22
N ALA A 783 -3.41 -22.08 22.86
CA ALA A 783 -2.40 -21.05 22.64
C ALA A 783 -1.93 -20.99 21.18
N PHE A 784 -1.74 -22.15 20.54
CA PHE A 784 -1.30 -22.22 19.16
C PHE A 784 -2.42 -21.95 18.15
N GLU A 785 -3.50 -22.73 18.17
CA GLU A 785 -4.57 -22.69 17.16
C GLU A 785 -5.37 -21.37 17.19
N ASN A 786 -5.64 -20.81 18.38
CA ASN A 786 -6.50 -19.63 18.51
C ASN A 786 -5.73 -18.31 18.68
N HIS A 787 -4.43 -18.35 19.03
CA HIS A 787 -3.64 -17.16 19.35
C HIS A 787 -2.24 -17.11 18.70
N GLY A 788 -1.84 -18.14 17.94
CA GLY A 788 -0.55 -18.17 17.25
C GLY A 788 0.68 -18.29 18.14
N VAL A 789 0.52 -18.64 19.42
CA VAL A 789 1.62 -18.81 20.38
C VAL A 789 2.15 -20.25 20.32
N ARG A 790 3.42 -20.43 19.98
CA ARG A 790 4.05 -21.76 19.95
C ARG A 790 4.42 -22.24 21.34
N VAL A 791 4.30 -23.54 21.62
CA VAL A 791 4.72 -24.15 22.88
C VAL A 791 5.75 -25.26 22.61
N HIS A 792 7.00 -25.01 23.02
CA HIS A 792 8.07 -25.99 23.00
C HIS A 792 8.19 -26.65 24.38
N ALA A 793 8.31 -27.97 24.40
CA ALA A 793 8.35 -28.76 25.64
C ALA A 793 9.69 -29.49 25.77
N VAL A 794 10.35 -29.34 26.91
CA VAL A 794 11.65 -29.96 27.22
C VAL A 794 11.49 -30.86 28.45
N GLY A 795 11.66 -32.16 28.25
CA GLY A 795 11.61 -33.17 29.31
C GLY A 795 12.98 -33.79 29.56
N PHE A 796 13.31 -34.09 30.81
CA PHE A 796 14.42 -34.97 31.15
C PHE A 796 14.17 -35.75 32.45
N GLY A 797 15.13 -36.58 32.88
CA GLY A 797 15.06 -37.24 34.18
C GLY A 797 13.93 -38.27 34.28
N ASN A 798 12.84 -37.94 34.97
CA ASN A 798 11.66 -38.79 35.14
C ASN A 798 10.47 -38.33 34.28
N SER A 799 10.61 -37.29 33.45
CA SER A 799 9.51 -36.74 32.65
C SER A 799 8.90 -37.76 31.69
N SER A 800 7.58 -37.76 31.54
CA SER A 800 6.91 -38.60 30.56
C SER A 800 7.07 -38.06 29.14
N ALA A 801 7.85 -38.75 28.31
CA ALA A 801 8.06 -38.37 26.91
C ALA A 801 6.76 -38.31 26.10
N GLU A 802 5.74 -39.10 26.45
CA GLU A 802 4.41 -39.04 25.86
C GLU A 802 3.75 -37.68 26.09
N ILE A 803 3.82 -37.15 27.31
CA ILE A 803 3.25 -35.84 27.67
C ILE A 803 4.02 -34.70 27.02
N ILE A 804 5.36 -34.77 27.01
CA ILE A 804 6.24 -33.78 26.38
C ILE A 804 5.98 -33.70 24.87
N ASN A 805 5.85 -34.85 24.20
CA ASN A 805 5.47 -34.92 22.80
C ASN A 805 4.07 -34.34 22.56
N LEU A 806 3.09 -34.72 23.38
CA LEU A 806 1.70 -34.29 23.22
C LEU A 806 1.53 -32.77 23.39
N ILE A 807 2.19 -32.16 24.38
CA ILE A 807 2.20 -30.70 24.60
C ILE A 807 2.78 -29.99 23.37
N ALA A 808 3.96 -30.41 22.90
CA ALA A 808 4.62 -29.76 21.78
C ALA A 808 3.86 -29.92 20.45
N THR A 809 3.37 -31.12 20.16
CA THR A 809 2.59 -31.40 18.95
C THR A 809 1.29 -30.60 18.91
N ARG A 810 0.59 -30.46 20.05
CA ARG A 810 -0.61 -29.61 20.11
C ARG A 810 -0.30 -28.12 20.10
N GLY A 811 0.81 -27.71 20.71
CA GLY A 811 1.26 -26.32 20.74
C GLY A 811 2.05 -25.84 19.52
N GLY A 812 2.07 -26.58 18.40
CA GLY A 812 2.78 -26.17 17.18
C GLY A 812 4.27 -25.92 17.36
N GLY A 813 4.89 -26.55 18.37
CA GLY A 813 6.30 -26.41 18.74
C GLY A 813 7.03 -27.75 18.77
N ARG A 814 8.20 -27.80 19.41
CA ARG A 814 9.06 -29.00 19.45
C ARG A 814 9.18 -29.62 20.83
N ALA A 815 9.20 -30.96 20.82
CA ALA A 815 9.49 -31.79 21.98
C ALA A 815 10.98 -32.16 22.02
N PHE A 816 11.60 -31.94 23.18
CA PHE A 816 12.99 -32.31 23.44
C PHE A 816 13.04 -33.26 24.64
N ASN A 817 13.15 -34.56 24.35
CA ASN A 817 13.27 -35.61 25.37
C ASN A 817 14.76 -35.88 25.64
N LEU A 818 15.31 -35.18 26.62
CA LEU A 818 16.74 -35.15 26.92
C LEU A 818 17.12 -36.12 28.06
N THR A 819 18.36 -36.60 28.04
CA THR A 819 18.89 -37.49 29.08
C THR A 819 19.54 -36.69 30.20
N ALA A 820 19.12 -36.91 31.46
CA ALA A 820 19.75 -36.30 32.62
C ALA A 820 21.19 -36.81 32.85
N GLY A 821 22.08 -35.94 33.34
CA GLY A 821 23.49 -36.26 33.58
C GLY A 821 24.45 -35.19 33.04
N ALA A 822 25.72 -35.57 32.89
CA ALA A 822 26.81 -34.64 32.53
C ALA A 822 26.65 -33.96 31.17
N ALA A 823 25.90 -34.55 30.23
CA ALA A 823 25.65 -33.98 28.91
C ALA A 823 24.42 -33.05 28.86
N LEU A 824 23.55 -33.05 29.90
CA LEU A 824 22.28 -32.32 29.89
C LEU A 824 22.47 -30.81 29.68
N GLN A 825 23.56 -30.23 30.21
CA GLN A 825 23.84 -28.81 30.02
C GLN A 825 24.00 -28.47 28.53
N THR A 826 24.80 -29.26 27.81
CA THR A 826 25.04 -29.06 26.37
C THR A 826 23.77 -29.33 25.58
N THR A 827 23.12 -30.48 25.77
CA THR A 827 21.95 -30.85 24.95
C THR A 827 20.73 -29.97 25.20
N PHE A 828 20.57 -29.43 26.41
CA PHE A 828 19.52 -28.44 26.69
C PHE A 828 19.86 -27.05 26.14
N ARG A 829 21.13 -26.61 26.20
CA ARG A 829 21.56 -25.39 25.49
C ARG A 829 21.31 -25.52 24.00
N ASP A 830 21.66 -26.66 23.40
CA ASP A 830 21.44 -26.93 21.97
C ASP A 830 19.94 -26.94 21.62
N ALA A 831 19.08 -27.46 22.50
CA ALA A 831 17.63 -27.37 22.35
C ALA A 831 17.12 -25.92 22.40
N LEU A 832 17.61 -25.10 23.34
CA LEU A 832 17.28 -23.66 23.43
C LEU A 832 17.78 -22.89 22.20
N VAL A 833 18.96 -23.21 21.69
CA VAL A 833 19.51 -22.66 20.44
C VAL A 833 18.69 -23.10 19.23
N GLY A 834 18.16 -24.32 19.22
CA GLY A 834 17.21 -24.81 18.20
C GLY A 834 15.87 -24.07 18.24
N ILE A 835 15.28 -23.88 19.43
CA ILE A 835 14.06 -23.08 19.62
C ILE A 835 14.28 -21.63 19.18
N ARG A 836 15.42 -21.03 19.57
CA ARG A 836 15.86 -19.71 19.09
C ARG A 836 15.92 -19.68 17.56
N GLY A 837 16.52 -20.69 16.93
CA GLY A 837 16.63 -20.80 15.47
C GLY A 837 15.33 -21.08 14.71
N GLU A 838 14.27 -21.55 15.38
CA GLU A 838 12.95 -21.79 14.78
C GLU A 838 12.00 -20.60 14.94
N ALA A 839 12.15 -19.85 16.02
CA ALA A 839 11.48 -18.56 16.17
C ALA A 839 12.12 -17.45 15.31
N LEU A 840 13.31 -17.68 14.74
CA LEU A 840 14.09 -16.71 13.96
C LEU A 840 14.34 -17.19 12.51
N PRO A 841 13.67 -16.62 11.49
CA PRO A 841 14.07 -16.80 10.10
C PRO A 841 15.36 -16.01 9.78
N CYS A 842 16.53 -16.51 10.23
CA CYS A 842 17.84 -16.15 9.63
C CYS A 842 18.07 -16.85 8.28
N ASP A 843 17.20 -17.81 7.93
CA ASP A 843 17.17 -18.51 6.67
C ASP A 843 16.22 -17.75 5.73
N VAL A 844 16.71 -17.42 4.53
CA VAL A 844 15.90 -16.75 3.50
C VAL A 844 15.78 -17.70 2.33
N THR A 845 14.56 -18.19 2.10
CA THR A 845 14.22 -19.09 0.99
C THR A 845 14.40 -18.35 -0.33
N VAL A 846 15.20 -18.86 -1.27
CA VAL A 846 15.37 -18.19 -2.58
C VAL A 846 14.73 -19.05 -3.67
N PRO A 847 13.80 -18.51 -4.47
CA PRO A 847 13.18 -19.25 -5.57
C PRO A 847 14.17 -19.33 -6.73
N LEU A 848 15.16 -20.23 -6.65
CA LEU A 848 16.25 -20.37 -7.62
C LEU A 848 15.84 -21.01 -8.97
N ALA A 849 14.57 -21.01 -9.33
CA ALA A 849 14.12 -21.54 -10.61
C ALA A 849 14.60 -20.64 -11.77
N GLY A 850 15.76 -20.97 -12.35
CA GLY A 850 16.34 -20.27 -13.51
C GLY A 850 17.57 -19.39 -13.26
N VAL A 851 18.26 -19.50 -12.12
CA VAL A 851 19.44 -18.63 -11.85
C VAL A 851 20.66 -19.04 -12.67
N ALA A 852 20.95 -18.26 -13.72
CA ALA A 852 22.09 -18.46 -14.61
C ALA A 852 23.45 -18.01 -14.01
N ASP A 853 23.44 -17.05 -13.08
CA ASP A 853 24.65 -16.58 -12.39
C ASP A 853 24.40 -16.35 -10.88
N LEU A 854 25.11 -17.09 -10.04
CA LEU A 854 25.06 -16.98 -8.58
C LEU A 854 25.68 -15.68 -8.05
N ALA A 855 26.57 -15.04 -8.80
CA ALA A 855 27.15 -13.74 -8.43
C ALA A 855 26.17 -12.57 -8.61
N SER A 856 25.04 -12.80 -9.30
CA SER A 856 24.03 -11.79 -9.57
C SER A 856 22.99 -11.62 -8.45
N VAL A 857 22.84 -12.62 -7.56
CA VAL A 857 21.88 -12.58 -6.44
C VAL A 857 22.25 -11.48 -5.45
N SER A 858 21.32 -10.57 -5.19
CA SER A 858 21.46 -9.48 -4.22
C SER A 858 20.52 -9.70 -3.04
N VAL A 859 21.02 -9.61 -1.82
CA VAL A 859 20.19 -9.72 -0.60
C VAL A 859 20.17 -8.35 0.07
N VAL A 860 18.97 -7.83 0.31
CA VAL A 860 18.75 -6.48 0.84
C VAL A 860 17.96 -6.59 2.15
N HIS A 861 18.42 -5.91 3.20
CA HIS A 861 17.59 -5.65 4.36
C HIS A 861 16.88 -4.32 4.18
N VAL A 862 15.56 -4.29 4.38
CA VAL A 862 14.74 -3.07 4.42
C VAL A 862 14.24 -2.92 5.84
N ASP A 863 14.72 -1.92 6.57
CA ASP A 863 14.29 -1.70 7.95
C ASP A 863 12.85 -1.14 8.04
N ASN A 864 12.32 -1.03 9.26
CA ASN A 864 10.99 -0.48 9.51
C ASN A 864 10.83 1.00 9.14
N ALA A 865 11.91 1.73 8.84
CA ALA A 865 11.86 3.10 8.29
C ALA A 865 11.93 3.12 6.75
N GLY A 866 12.06 1.95 6.10
CA GLY A 866 12.18 1.82 4.65
C GLY A 866 13.61 1.93 4.11
N THR A 867 14.63 2.00 4.97
CA THR A 867 16.03 2.14 4.55
C THR A 867 16.55 0.80 4.03
N GLU A 868 16.98 0.79 2.76
CA GLU A 868 17.55 -0.41 2.12
C GLU A 868 19.07 -0.53 2.35
N THR A 869 19.52 -1.67 2.88
CA THR A 869 20.93 -2.03 3.08
C THR A 869 21.27 -3.31 2.33
N VAL A 870 22.17 -3.23 1.34
CA VAL A 870 22.63 -4.41 0.58
C VAL A 870 23.62 -5.23 1.41
N LEU A 871 23.27 -6.48 1.69
CA LEU A 871 24.07 -7.43 2.45
C LEU A 871 25.10 -8.11 1.53
N THR A 872 26.36 -8.18 1.95
CA THR A 872 27.44 -8.69 1.10
C THR A 872 27.50 -10.23 1.05
N PRO A 873 27.65 -10.87 -0.12
CA PRO A 873 27.85 -12.32 -0.20
C PRO A 873 29.18 -12.78 0.42
N ARG A 874 29.19 -14.03 0.90
CA ARG A 874 30.30 -14.79 1.50
C ARG A 874 30.30 -16.20 0.94
N ALA A 875 31.48 -16.81 0.87
CA ALA A 875 31.64 -18.15 0.27
C ALA A 875 30.96 -19.26 1.08
N ASP A 876 31.08 -19.19 2.41
CA ASP A 876 30.55 -20.17 3.36
C ASP A 876 30.54 -19.58 4.79
N LEU A 877 30.12 -20.40 5.77
CA LEU A 877 30.14 -20.07 7.19
C LEU A 877 31.56 -19.81 7.76
N ALA A 878 32.62 -20.38 7.18
CA ALA A 878 33.99 -20.16 7.64
C ALA A 878 34.54 -18.79 7.17
N ALA A 879 33.99 -18.25 6.08
CA ALA A 879 34.25 -16.90 5.58
C ALA A 879 33.32 -15.82 6.19
N CYS A 880 32.45 -16.16 7.15
CA CYS A 880 31.46 -15.23 7.67
C CYS A 880 32.02 -14.10 8.55
N GLY A 881 31.31 -12.96 8.48
CA GLY A 881 31.42 -11.78 9.33
C GLY A 881 30.10 -11.02 9.19
N GLN A 882 30.14 -9.77 8.73
CA GLN A 882 28.98 -9.19 8.04
C GLN A 882 28.74 -9.91 6.70
N GLY A 883 27.50 -10.20 6.33
CA GLY A 883 27.11 -10.76 5.02
C GLY A 883 26.12 -11.93 5.07
N TRP A 884 26.08 -12.69 3.98
CA TRP A 884 25.25 -13.89 3.80
C TRP A 884 25.96 -14.94 2.93
N TYR A 885 25.54 -16.20 2.98
CA TYR A 885 26.11 -17.31 2.19
C TYR A 885 25.04 -18.33 1.78
N PHE A 886 25.31 -19.16 0.77
CA PHE A 886 24.42 -20.27 0.41
C PHE A 886 24.58 -21.46 1.37
N ALA A 887 23.46 -21.99 1.86
CA ALA A 887 23.41 -23.06 2.87
C ALA A 887 23.83 -24.43 2.33
N ASP A 888 23.61 -24.65 1.04
CA ASP A 888 23.72 -25.92 0.36
C ASP A 888 24.37 -25.74 -1.03
N ALA A 889 24.97 -26.81 -1.57
CA ALA A 889 25.63 -26.79 -2.88
C ALA A 889 24.65 -26.70 -4.07
N THR A 890 23.35 -26.81 -3.80
CA THR A 890 22.24 -26.56 -4.74
C THR A 890 21.85 -25.07 -4.77
N ASN A 891 22.39 -24.25 -3.86
CA ASN A 891 22.13 -22.84 -3.61
C ASN A 891 20.67 -22.50 -3.22
N THR A 892 19.81 -23.52 -3.06
CA THR A 892 18.35 -23.38 -2.88
C THR A 892 17.94 -22.71 -1.57
N SER A 893 18.84 -22.67 -0.60
CA SER A 893 18.68 -21.95 0.66
C SER A 893 19.85 -21.00 0.87
N LEU A 894 19.56 -19.79 1.35
CA LEU A 894 20.55 -18.80 1.76
C LEU A 894 20.46 -18.60 3.28
N LYS A 895 21.62 -18.43 3.93
CA LYS A 895 21.75 -18.11 5.35
C LYS A 895 22.44 -16.78 5.54
N LEU A 896 21.88 -15.94 6.41
CA LEU A 896 22.59 -14.77 6.91
C LEU A 896 23.79 -15.20 7.76
N CYS A 897 24.91 -14.49 7.66
CA CYS A 897 26.02 -14.72 8.57
C CYS A 897 25.60 -14.40 10.02
N PRO A 898 26.12 -15.11 11.04
CA PRO A 898 25.64 -14.98 12.41
C PRO A 898 25.66 -13.56 12.97
N GLN A 899 26.64 -12.74 12.58
CA GLN A 899 26.76 -11.35 13.02
C GLN A 899 25.70 -10.45 12.36
N THR A 900 25.52 -10.54 11.04
CA THR A 900 24.42 -9.85 10.35
C THR A 900 23.05 -10.26 10.87
N CYS A 901 22.81 -11.56 11.14
CA CYS A 901 21.53 -11.94 11.75
C CYS A 901 21.39 -11.42 13.20
N ALA A 902 22.47 -11.11 13.92
CA ALA A 902 22.39 -10.45 15.23
C ALA A 902 22.05 -8.96 15.08
N ASP A 903 22.70 -8.26 14.15
CA ASP A 903 22.47 -6.83 13.92
C ASP A 903 21.05 -6.55 13.40
N LEU A 904 20.55 -7.37 12.47
CA LEU A 904 19.18 -7.28 11.94
C LEU A 904 18.07 -7.68 12.94
N ARG A 905 18.43 -8.18 14.14
CA ARG A 905 17.48 -8.33 15.26
C ARG A 905 17.36 -7.07 16.11
N THR A 906 18.30 -6.14 16.00
CA THR A 906 18.29 -4.86 16.72
C THR A 906 17.69 -3.72 15.89
N SER A 907 17.72 -3.84 14.54
CA SER A 907 16.92 -3.02 13.62
C SER A 907 15.98 -3.94 12.83
N PRO A 908 14.76 -4.24 13.34
CA PRO A 908 13.83 -5.14 12.68
C PRO A 908 13.31 -4.59 11.34
N GLY A 909 12.99 -5.52 10.44
CA GLY A 909 12.63 -5.21 9.06
C GLY A 909 12.39 -6.46 8.21
N LYS A 910 12.40 -6.29 6.89
CA LYS A 910 12.25 -7.36 5.88
C LYS A 910 13.59 -7.65 5.23
N VAL A 911 13.99 -8.92 5.16
CA VAL A 911 15.13 -9.32 4.32
C VAL A 911 14.59 -9.87 3.01
N ARG A 912 14.96 -9.21 1.91
CA ARG A 912 14.57 -9.50 0.54
C ARG A 912 15.76 -10.08 -0.22
N ALA A 913 15.67 -11.35 -0.61
CA ALA A 913 16.56 -11.91 -1.63
C ALA A 913 16.02 -11.57 -3.02
N THR A 914 16.79 -10.84 -3.81
CA THR A 914 16.47 -10.41 -5.17
C THR A 914 17.38 -11.12 -6.17
N VAL A 915 16.78 -11.92 -7.05
CA VAL A 915 17.47 -12.52 -8.19
C VAL A 915 17.24 -11.62 -9.40
N PRO A 916 18.23 -10.94 -9.97
CA PRO A 916 18.02 -10.18 -11.20
C PRO A 916 17.66 -11.14 -12.34
N CYS A 917 16.71 -10.74 -13.18
CA CYS A 917 16.33 -11.52 -14.35
C CYS A 917 17.54 -11.67 -15.28
N ALA A 918 18.05 -12.89 -15.42
CA ALA A 918 18.95 -13.21 -16.52
C ALA A 918 18.20 -12.97 -17.83
N ALA A 919 18.85 -12.32 -18.80
CA ALA A 919 18.28 -12.09 -20.13
C ALA A 919 18.36 -13.36 -20.97
N GLU A 920 17.66 -14.41 -20.54
CA GLU A 920 17.44 -15.66 -21.28
C GLU A 920 15.97 -16.08 -21.19
N GLN A 921 15.48 -16.74 -22.23
CA GLN A 921 14.09 -17.16 -22.34
C GLN A 921 13.72 -18.10 -21.17
N LEU A 922 12.67 -17.74 -20.43
CA LEU A 922 12.13 -18.60 -19.38
C LEU A 922 11.72 -19.95 -19.99
N SER A 923 12.04 -21.05 -19.29
CA SER A 923 11.69 -22.42 -19.71
C SER A 923 10.77 -23.08 -18.70
N PRO A 924 9.93 -24.06 -19.09
CA PRO A 924 9.00 -24.70 -18.18
C PRO A 924 9.67 -25.38 -16.98
N ILE A 925 9.22 -25.02 -15.78
CA ILE A 925 9.70 -25.59 -14.51
C ILE A 925 8.65 -26.59 -14.00
N THR A 926 9.08 -27.66 -13.34
CA THR A 926 8.18 -28.62 -12.68
C THR A 926 8.70 -28.88 -11.27
N THR A 927 7.82 -28.75 -10.27
CA THR A 927 8.20 -28.96 -8.87
C THR A 927 8.45 -30.44 -8.58
N SER A 928 9.12 -30.73 -7.46
CA SER A 928 9.02 -32.05 -6.84
C SER A 928 7.57 -32.33 -6.42
N TRP A 929 7.23 -33.61 -6.25
CA TRP A 929 6.01 -34.03 -5.59
C TRP A 929 6.03 -33.60 -4.12
N GLU A 930 4.98 -32.91 -3.67
CA GLU A 930 4.73 -32.58 -2.27
C GLU A 930 3.65 -33.52 -1.72
N ARG A 931 3.87 -34.09 -0.52
CA ARG A 931 3.04 -35.17 0.04
C ARG A 931 2.20 -34.70 1.22
N TYR A 932 0.91 -34.98 1.12
CA TYR A 932 -0.13 -34.77 2.11
C TYR A 932 -0.61 -36.12 2.65
N HIS A 933 -1.07 -36.14 3.91
CA HIS A 933 -1.59 -37.34 4.58
C HIS A 933 -2.88 -36.98 5.34
N GLY A 934 -3.99 -37.60 4.95
CA GLY A 934 -5.30 -37.39 5.57
C GLY A 934 -5.43 -38.22 6.85
N VAL A 935 -5.53 -37.56 8.01
CA VAL A 935 -5.55 -38.25 9.31
C VAL A 935 -6.99 -38.43 9.79
N CYS A 936 -7.51 -39.65 9.67
CA CYS A 936 -8.91 -39.94 9.95
C CYS A 936 -9.15 -40.81 11.21
N PRO A 937 -10.25 -40.60 11.96
CA PRO A 937 -10.63 -41.45 13.09
C PRO A 937 -10.79 -42.94 12.74
N PRO A 938 -10.57 -43.87 13.70
CA PRO A 938 -10.75 -45.30 13.47
C PRO A 938 -12.16 -45.65 12.96
N GLY A 939 -12.24 -46.30 11.80
CA GLY A 939 -13.50 -46.64 11.11
C GLY A 939 -13.90 -45.66 9.99
N THR A 940 -13.14 -44.57 9.81
CA THR A 940 -13.28 -43.63 8.69
C THR A 940 -12.01 -43.62 7.84
N LYS A 941 -12.09 -43.16 6.59
CA LYS A 941 -10.94 -43.09 5.67
C LYS A 941 -10.87 -41.73 4.99
N ALA A 942 -9.67 -41.22 4.71
CA ALA A 942 -9.49 -39.92 4.07
C ALA A 942 -10.16 -39.88 2.68
N ARG A 943 -10.90 -38.81 2.41
CA ARG A 943 -11.45 -38.45 1.10
C ARG A 943 -11.06 -37.01 0.78
N TRP A 944 -10.28 -36.83 -0.28
CA TRP A 944 -9.90 -35.50 -0.75
C TRP A 944 -11.11 -34.84 -1.42
N GLU A 945 -11.50 -33.64 -0.96
CA GLU A 945 -12.74 -32.99 -1.39
C GLU A 945 -12.46 -31.92 -2.45
N TYR A 946 -11.64 -30.92 -2.15
CA TYR A 946 -11.40 -29.79 -3.04
C TYR A 946 -9.94 -29.34 -3.08
N LEU A 947 -9.54 -28.76 -4.21
CA LEU A 947 -8.31 -27.98 -4.41
C LEU A 947 -8.71 -26.58 -4.88
N THR A 948 -8.41 -25.56 -4.07
CA THR A 948 -8.47 -24.14 -4.46
C THR A 948 -7.06 -23.64 -4.73
N TYR A 949 -6.92 -22.63 -5.59
CA TYR A 949 -5.61 -22.08 -5.93
C TYR A 949 -5.70 -20.65 -6.47
N ARG A 950 -4.60 -19.92 -6.35
CA ARG A 950 -4.44 -18.56 -6.90
C ARG A 950 -3.12 -18.47 -7.65
N THR A 951 -3.15 -17.98 -8.87
CA THR A 951 -2.01 -17.94 -9.79
C THR A 951 -1.96 -16.63 -10.57
N VAL A 952 -0.78 -16.34 -11.12
CA VAL A 952 -0.59 -15.31 -12.14
C VAL A 952 0.01 -15.98 -13.36
N THR A 953 -0.67 -15.85 -14.50
CA THR A 953 -0.22 -16.38 -15.79
C THR A 953 -0.39 -15.29 -16.84
N PRO A 954 0.67 -14.53 -17.20
CA PRO A 954 0.59 -13.55 -18.29
C PRO A 954 0.45 -14.22 -19.67
N ASP A 955 -0.18 -13.54 -20.62
CA ASP A 955 -0.28 -13.92 -22.05
C ASP A 955 -0.66 -15.41 -22.30
N ASP A 956 0.22 -16.21 -22.91
CA ASP A 956 0.00 -17.62 -23.27
C ASP A 956 0.68 -18.61 -22.29
N SER A 957 1.00 -18.15 -21.09
CA SER A 957 1.61 -18.94 -20.03
C SER A 957 0.58 -19.72 -19.21
N SER A 958 0.99 -20.82 -18.56
CA SER A 958 0.10 -21.66 -17.74
C SER A 958 0.73 -22.22 -16.48
N VAL A 959 -0.12 -22.50 -15.49
CA VAL A 959 0.18 -23.40 -14.37
C VAL A 959 -0.65 -24.68 -14.55
N GLU A 960 0.00 -25.84 -14.62
CA GLU A 960 -0.66 -27.14 -14.61
C GLU A 960 -0.49 -27.80 -13.24
N LEU A 961 -1.58 -28.18 -12.58
CA LEU A 961 -1.56 -28.85 -11.28
C LEU A 961 -1.86 -30.35 -11.46
N PHE A 962 -0.95 -31.20 -11.00
CA PHE A 962 -1.02 -32.66 -11.10
C PHE A 962 -1.14 -33.31 -9.73
N VAL A 963 -1.97 -34.34 -9.62
CA VAL A 963 -2.22 -35.08 -8.38
C VAL A 963 -2.09 -36.58 -8.59
N ARG A 964 -1.66 -37.30 -7.55
CA ARG A 964 -1.69 -38.77 -7.45
C ARG A 964 -1.95 -39.20 -6.01
N ALA A 965 -2.67 -40.29 -5.78
CA ALA A 965 -3.05 -40.73 -4.43
C ALA A 965 -2.89 -42.23 -4.23
N ALA A 966 -2.55 -42.65 -3.00
CA ALA A 966 -2.38 -44.06 -2.62
C ALA A 966 -2.53 -44.28 -1.10
N ASP A 967 -2.81 -45.51 -0.68
CA ASP A 967 -2.95 -45.89 0.74
C ASP A 967 -1.61 -46.10 1.44
N ASP A 968 -0.60 -46.58 0.72
CA ASP A 968 0.78 -46.72 1.21
C ASP A 968 1.67 -45.70 0.49
N PRO A 969 2.52 -44.94 1.21
CA PRO A 969 3.48 -44.03 0.59
C PRO A 969 4.46 -44.69 -0.39
N ALA A 970 4.67 -46.01 -0.29
CA ALA A 970 5.48 -46.79 -1.22
C ALA A 970 4.81 -46.99 -2.59
N ASP A 971 3.48 -46.94 -2.66
CA ASP A 971 2.71 -47.17 -3.89
C ASP A 971 2.47 -45.88 -4.69
N LEU A 972 2.73 -44.69 -4.12
CA LEU A 972 2.58 -43.38 -4.78
C LEU A 972 3.38 -43.28 -6.09
N ASP A 973 4.56 -43.90 -6.18
CA ASP A 973 5.37 -43.92 -7.41
C ASP A 973 4.77 -44.77 -8.54
N ALA A 974 3.83 -45.66 -8.23
CA ALA A 974 3.05 -46.44 -9.19
C ALA A 974 1.62 -45.92 -9.39
N ALA A 975 1.19 -44.92 -8.60
CA ALA A 975 -0.15 -44.34 -8.66
C ALA A 975 -0.38 -43.53 -9.95
N ILE A 976 -1.64 -43.43 -10.36
CA ILE A 976 -2.04 -42.69 -11.56
C ILE A 976 -1.87 -41.19 -11.31
N VAL A 977 -1.14 -40.52 -12.20
CA VAL A 977 -1.00 -39.06 -12.23
C VAL A 977 -2.13 -38.47 -13.06
N THR A 978 -2.98 -37.67 -12.43
CA THR A 978 -4.04 -36.90 -13.11
C THR A 978 -3.72 -35.41 -13.04
N ARG A 979 -3.95 -34.67 -14.14
CA ARG A 979 -3.94 -33.20 -14.09
C ARG A 979 -5.26 -32.71 -13.51
N ALA A 980 -5.23 -32.21 -12.27
CA ALA A 980 -6.39 -31.69 -11.56
C ALA A 980 -6.88 -30.36 -12.16
N ALA A 981 -5.96 -29.47 -12.55
CA ALA A 981 -6.30 -28.15 -13.07
C ALA A 981 -5.27 -27.59 -14.05
N THR A 982 -5.69 -26.57 -14.80
CA THR A 982 -4.82 -25.72 -15.61
C THR A 982 -5.27 -24.27 -15.47
N ALA A 983 -4.42 -23.44 -14.89
CA ALA A 983 -4.58 -22.00 -14.86
C ALA A 983 -3.90 -21.36 -16.08
N HIS A 984 -4.55 -20.41 -16.74
CA HIS A 984 -4.05 -19.71 -17.93
C HIS A 984 -4.70 -18.31 -18.01
N ALA A 985 -4.07 -17.33 -18.68
CA ALA A 985 -4.64 -15.99 -18.84
C ALA A 985 -5.94 -15.98 -19.68
N THR A 986 -6.20 -17.06 -20.41
CA THR A 986 -7.32 -17.20 -21.33
C THR A 986 -7.76 -18.67 -21.38
N PRO A 987 -8.93 -19.04 -20.82
CA PRO A 987 -9.92 -18.17 -20.20
C PRO A 987 -9.48 -17.67 -18.80
N THR A 988 -9.82 -16.42 -18.51
CA THR A 988 -9.42 -15.64 -17.32
C THR A 988 -9.98 -16.16 -16.00
N ASP A 989 -11.03 -16.97 -16.05
CA ASP A 989 -11.69 -17.60 -14.90
C ASP A 989 -10.87 -18.73 -14.26
N THR A 990 -9.74 -19.12 -14.87
CA THR A 990 -8.88 -20.20 -14.35
C THR A 990 -7.72 -19.73 -13.48
N GLN A 991 -7.45 -18.42 -13.37
CA GLN A 991 -6.28 -17.92 -12.62
C GLN A 991 -6.49 -17.85 -11.11
N VAL A 992 -7.73 -17.56 -10.70
CA VAL A 992 -8.19 -17.49 -9.31
C VAL A 992 -9.31 -18.48 -9.16
N CYS A 993 -9.16 -19.45 -8.28
CA CYS A 993 -10.14 -20.52 -8.16
C CYS A 993 -10.39 -20.89 -6.71
N ASP A 994 -11.44 -20.27 -6.14
CA ASP A 994 -11.87 -20.39 -4.75
C ASP A 994 -13.38 -20.70 -4.65
N GLU A 995 -13.87 -20.97 -3.43
CA GLU A 995 -15.29 -21.29 -3.18
C GLU A 995 -16.25 -20.12 -3.45
N THR A 996 -15.72 -18.88 -3.56
CA THR A 996 -16.50 -17.65 -3.78
C THR A 996 -16.52 -17.20 -5.24
N SER A 997 -15.72 -17.84 -6.09
CA SER A 997 -15.64 -17.60 -7.52
C SER A 997 -17.00 -17.82 -8.18
N THR A 998 -17.34 -17.07 -9.23
CA THR A 998 -18.66 -17.15 -9.88
C THR A 998 -18.51 -17.34 -11.40
N PRO A 999 -18.74 -18.56 -11.95
CA PRO A 999 -19.18 -19.77 -11.26
C PRO A 999 -18.12 -20.35 -10.29
N PRO A 1000 -18.52 -21.09 -9.24
CA PRO A 1000 -17.57 -21.75 -8.36
C PRO A 1000 -16.75 -22.78 -9.14
N CYS A 1001 -15.42 -22.64 -9.13
CA CYS A 1001 -14.53 -23.50 -9.92
C CYS A 1001 -13.64 -24.42 -9.07
N ALA A 1002 -13.70 -24.32 -7.73
CA ALA A 1002 -12.92 -25.13 -6.80
C ALA A 1002 -12.91 -26.62 -7.22
N VAL A 1003 -11.71 -27.18 -7.36
CA VAL A 1003 -11.49 -28.41 -8.12
C VAL A 1003 -11.87 -29.62 -7.26
N ASP A 1004 -12.89 -30.36 -7.67
CA ASP A 1004 -13.29 -31.63 -7.04
C ASP A 1004 -12.13 -32.65 -7.12
N LEU A 1005 -11.39 -32.81 -6.01
CA LEU A 1005 -10.25 -33.72 -5.95
C LEU A 1005 -10.70 -35.18 -5.97
N ALA A 1006 -11.83 -35.53 -5.36
CA ALA A 1006 -12.38 -36.87 -5.42
C ALA A 1006 -12.74 -37.25 -6.86
N GLY A 1007 -13.28 -36.29 -7.63
CA GLY A 1007 -13.54 -36.42 -9.06
C GLY A 1007 -12.26 -36.52 -9.90
N ALA A 1008 -11.29 -35.64 -9.66
CA ALA A 1008 -10.01 -35.63 -10.37
C ALA A 1008 -9.18 -36.90 -10.14
N LEU A 1009 -9.26 -37.50 -8.95
CA LEU A 1009 -8.64 -38.78 -8.62
C LEU A 1009 -9.45 -40.00 -9.10
N GLY A 1010 -10.43 -39.83 -10.00
CA GLY A 1010 -11.17 -40.96 -10.61
C GLY A 1010 -12.34 -41.51 -9.79
N GLY A 1011 -12.67 -40.90 -8.65
CA GLY A 1011 -13.76 -41.34 -7.78
C GLY A 1011 -13.36 -42.50 -6.85
N GLN A 1012 -14.33 -43.32 -6.42
CA GLN A 1012 -14.03 -44.47 -5.56
C GLN A 1012 -13.37 -45.62 -6.37
N PRO A 1013 -12.27 -46.24 -5.90
CA PRO A 1013 -11.65 -46.07 -4.58
C PRO A 1013 -10.51 -45.04 -4.51
N GLU A 1014 -9.98 -44.57 -5.64
CA GLU A 1014 -8.73 -43.81 -5.74
C GLU A 1014 -8.78 -42.41 -5.08
N GLY A 1015 -9.94 -41.75 -5.08
CA GLY A 1015 -10.22 -40.53 -4.32
C GLY A 1015 -10.44 -40.74 -2.82
N ARG A 1016 -10.35 -41.98 -2.32
CA ARG A 1016 -10.28 -42.33 -0.88
C ARG A 1016 -8.95 -43.04 -0.59
N ALA A 1017 -7.89 -42.26 -0.51
CA ALA A 1017 -6.56 -42.75 -0.20
C ALA A 1017 -5.91 -41.90 0.90
N ASP A 1018 -5.20 -42.55 1.81
CA ASP A 1018 -4.65 -41.88 3.00
C ASP A 1018 -3.56 -40.86 2.64
N TYR A 1019 -2.87 -41.02 1.50
CA TYR A 1019 -1.87 -40.09 0.99
C TYR A 1019 -2.23 -39.51 -0.38
N LEU A 1020 -1.92 -38.22 -0.55
CA LEU A 1020 -2.03 -37.47 -1.78
C LEU A 1020 -0.68 -36.81 -2.06
N GLU A 1021 -0.25 -36.78 -3.32
CA GLU A 1021 0.86 -35.95 -3.76
C GLU A 1021 0.42 -34.95 -4.82
N LEU A 1022 0.86 -33.70 -4.67
CA LEU A 1022 0.67 -32.59 -5.62
C LEU A 1022 2.00 -32.28 -6.32
N GLN A 1023 1.95 -32.00 -7.62
CA GLN A 1023 3.07 -31.47 -8.40
C GLN A 1023 2.56 -30.33 -9.28
N VAL A 1024 3.32 -29.24 -9.34
CA VAL A 1024 2.99 -28.06 -10.13
C VAL A 1024 3.97 -27.93 -11.28
N LYS A 1025 3.45 -27.63 -12.48
CA LYS A 1025 4.26 -27.31 -13.66
C LYS A 1025 3.94 -25.89 -14.13
N LEU A 1026 4.99 -25.10 -14.18
CA LEU A 1026 5.02 -23.69 -14.52
C LEU A 1026 5.49 -23.56 -15.97
N ASN A 1027 4.58 -23.24 -16.90
CA ASN A 1027 4.91 -22.98 -18.29
C ASN A 1027 4.92 -21.45 -18.50
N PRO A 1028 6.08 -20.80 -18.70
CA PRO A 1028 6.13 -19.38 -19.06
C PRO A 1028 5.55 -19.13 -20.46
N THR A 1029 5.45 -17.86 -20.87
CA THR A 1029 4.98 -17.46 -22.20
C THR A 1029 5.85 -18.06 -23.31
N SER A 1030 5.31 -18.22 -24.53
CA SER A 1030 6.04 -18.88 -25.62
C SER A 1030 7.22 -18.08 -26.18
N ASP A 1031 7.29 -16.77 -25.91
CA ASP A 1031 8.47 -15.94 -26.16
C ASP A 1031 9.54 -16.02 -25.06
N GLY A 1032 9.18 -16.53 -23.88
CA GLY A 1032 10.02 -16.66 -22.70
C GLY A 1032 10.15 -15.38 -21.86
N ALA A 1033 9.32 -14.36 -22.08
CA ALA A 1033 9.39 -13.07 -21.38
C ALA A 1033 8.48 -12.99 -20.13
N GLY A 1034 7.32 -13.65 -20.14
CA GLY A 1034 6.33 -13.62 -19.06
C GLY A 1034 6.53 -14.73 -18.03
N GLY A 1035 6.79 -14.31 -16.78
CA GLY A 1035 6.92 -15.21 -15.64
C GLY A 1035 5.57 -15.61 -15.05
N VAL A 1036 5.38 -16.92 -14.80
CA VAL A 1036 4.22 -17.46 -14.08
C VAL A 1036 4.48 -17.54 -12.59
N GLN A 1037 3.42 -17.39 -11.79
CA GLN A 1037 3.46 -17.53 -10.33
C GLN A 1037 2.29 -18.36 -9.83
N VAL A 1038 2.52 -19.14 -8.77
CA VAL A 1038 1.47 -19.62 -7.89
C VAL A 1038 1.57 -18.83 -6.60
N GLN A 1039 0.48 -18.17 -6.24
CA GLN A 1039 0.40 -17.30 -5.06
C GLN A 1039 -0.05 -18.09 -3.83
N ASP A 1040 -0.98 -19.03 -4.01
CA ASP A 1040 -1.57 -19.81 -2.92
C ASP A 1040 -2.25 -21.09 -3.44
N TRP A 1041 -2.41 -22.11 -2.59
CA TRP A 1041 -3.32 -23.25 -2.81
C TRP A 1041 -3.76 -23.90 -1.48
N GLU A 1042 -5.00 -24.38 -1.45
CA GLU A 1042 -5.57 -25.12 -0.30
C GLU A 1042 -6.08 -26.49 -0.75
N ILE A 1043 -5.90 -27.51 0.10
CA ILE A 1043 -6.41 -28.87 -0.11
C ILE A 1043 -7.35 -29.24 1.03
N GLY A 1044 -8.63 -29.37 0.73
CA GLY A 1044 -9.64 -29.87 1.66
C GLY A 1044 -9.75 -31.39 1.62
N TYR A 1045 -9.92 -32.03 2.79
CA TYR A 1045 -10.30 -33.44 2.90
C TYR A 1045 -11.33 -33.67 4.00
N SER A 1046 -12.10 -34.74 3.87
CA SER A 1046 -13.06 -35.22 4.86
C SER A 1046 -12.75 -36.67 5.28
N CYS A 1047 -13.36 -37.11 6.37
CA CYS A 1047 -13.23 -38.47 6.91
C CYS A 1047 -14.58 -39.19 6.95
N PRO A 1048 -15.14 -39.60 5.80
CA PRO A 1048 -16.35 -40.42 5.75
C PRO A 1048 -16.09 -41.83 6.30
N ASP A 1049 -17.17 -42.47 6.80
CA ASP A 1049 -17.16 -43.87 7.21
C ASP A 1049 -16.59 -44.77 6.10
N ALA A 1050 -15.68 -45.66 6.47
CA ALA A 1050 -15.15 -46.70 5.59
C ALA A 1050 -16.15 -47.87 5.50
N GLU A 1051 -16.54 -48.24 4.28
CA GLU A 1051 -17.38 -49.44 4.02
C GLU A 1051 -16.58 -50.75 4.15
#